data_AF-A0A830CU20-F1
#
_entry.id   AF-A0A830CU20-F1
#
_cell.length_a   1.000
_cell.length_b   1.000
_cell.length_c   1.000
_cell.angle_alpha   90.00
_cell.angle_beta   90.00
_cell.angle_gamma   90.00
#
_symmetry.space_group_name_H-M   'P 1'
#
loop_
_entity.id
_entity.type
_entity.pdbx_description
1 polymer ?
#
loop_
_entity_poly.entity_id
_entity_poly.type
_entity_poly.pdbx_seq_one_letter_code
_entity_poly.pdbx_strand_id
1 'polypeptide(L)'
;MERARKLANRAILRRLVSQSKHQPPLYNSSRYYISSLSPSLVQGTTHAPNKPRTFNSTQNLSHQLISARSISIDALKPSDTFPRRHNSATPEEQSKMSDFVGYNTLDALIDATVPKSIRADEMELPIFDQGLTESQMLAHMKDLASKNKVFKSYIGMGYYNTFVPPVILRNIMENPGWYTQYTPYQAEISQGRLESLLNYQTMITDLTGLPMSNASLLDEGTAAAEAMAMCNNIQKGKKKTFVVASNCHPQTIDVCKTRADGFDLKVVVSDVNDIDYGKLGDVCGVLVQYPGTEGEVVDYGEFVKKAHANGVKVVVGSDLLALTVLRPPGEFGADIVVGSAQRFGVPMGYGGPHAAFLATSQEYKRMMPGRIIGVSVDSAGKPALRMAMQTREQHIRRDKATSNICTAQALLANMAAMYAVYHGPEGLKTIAQRVHGLAGTFAAGLKKLGTVEVQSLPFFDTVKVKCRDTKAIANAAYKNKINLRIVDNNTITVSFDETTTLEDVDKLFEVFAGGKPVTFTAESLAPEVENLIPSGLARESPYLTNHIFNSHHTEHELLRYLHKLQSKDLSLCHSMIPLGSCTMKLNATTEMMPVTWPEFTDIHPFAPTEQAAGYQEMFKNLGEMLCTITGFDSFSLQPNAGAAGEYAGLMVIRAYHMSRGDHHRNVCIIPVSAHGTNPASAAMCGMKIVAVGTDSKGNINIEELRKAAEANKDNLAALMVTYPSTHGVYEEGIDEICKIIHDNGGQVYMDGANMNAQVGLTSPGFIGADVCHLNLHKTFCIPHGGGGPGMGPIGVKKHLAPFLPSHPVVSKTRTNWRHTSGLRNPKPLGAISACTVGLRADFGNIVHLYCHDGVESD
;
A
#
# COMPACT_ATOMS: atom_id res chain seq x y z
N MET A 1 22.06 28.85 32.16
CA MET A 1 20.73 28.30 31.82
C MET A 1 19.82 28.07 33.03
N GLU A 2 20.33 27.58 34.16
CA GLU A 2 19.50 27.29 35.35
C GLU A 2 18.85 28.52 36.00
N ARG A 3 19.52 29.68 35.93
CA ARG A 3 18.98 30.98 36.37
C ARG A 3 17.77 31.43 35.52
N ALA A 4 17.77 31.13 34.21
CA ALA A 4 16.65 31.44 33.32
C ALA A 4 15.44 30.53 33.61
N ARG A 5 15.68 29.25 33.93
CA ARG A 5 14.65 28.30 34.37
C ARG A 5 13.97 28.73 35.68
N LYS A 6 14.73 29.23 36.65
CA LYS A 6 14.20 29.73 37.93
C LYS A 6 13.37 31.01 37.77
N LEU A 7 13.72 31.88 36.83
CA LEU A 7 12.96 33.10 36.52
C LEU A 7 11.61 32.79 35.84
N ALA A 8 11.59 31.84 34.90
CA ALA A 8 10.36 31.40 34.23
C ALA A 8 9.35 30.77 35.20
N ASN A 9 9.82 29.92 36.13
CA ASN A 9 8.94 29.27 37.11
C ASN A 9 8.33 30.25 38.12
N ARG A 10 9.03 31.34 38.45
CA ARG A 10 8.53 32.38 39.37
C ARG A 10 7.39 33.21 38.75
N ALA A 11 7.43 33.44 37.43
CA ALA A 11 6.38 34.13 36.70
C ALA A 11 5.09 33.29 36.60
N ILE A 12 5.23 31.98 36.37
CA ILE A 12 4.12 31.03 36.33
C ILE A 12 3.43 30.91 37.69
N LEU A 13 4.22 30.82 38.78
CA LEU A 13 3.67 30.73 40.14
C LEU A 13 2.89 31.98 40.55
N ARG A 14 3.35 33.18 40.17
CA ARG A 14 2.62 34.44 40.43
C ARG A 14 1.29 34.51 39.68
N ARG A 15 1.21 33.96 38.47
CA ARG A 15 0.00 33.93 37.65
C ARG A 15 -1.06 32.98 38.21
N LEU A 16 -0.64 31.84 38.77
CA LEU A 16 -1.53 30.88 39.43
C LEU A 16 -2.09 31.42 40.76
N VAL A 17 -1.27 32.16 41.53
CA VAL A 17 -1.70 32.78 42.80
C VAL A 17 -2.60 33.99 42.58
N SER A 18 -2.51 34.69 41.44
CA SER A 18 -3.46 35.78 41.11
C SER A 18 -4.82 35.25 40.67
N GLN A 19 -4.87 34.08 40.02
CA GLN A 19 -6.13 33.46 39.59
C GLN A 19 -6.93 32.84 40.75
N SER A 20 -6.29 32.47 41.86
CA SER A 20 -6.98 31.90 43.03
C SER A 20 -7.66 32.94 43.94
N LYS A 21 -7.56 34.25 43.64
CA LYS A 21 -8.13 35.32 44.48
C LYS A 21 -9.48 35.86 44.00
N HIS A 22 -10.03 35.40 42.89
CA HIS A 22 -11.29 35.92 42.32
C HIS A 22 -12.27 34.78 41.94
N GLN A 23 -12.96 34.21 42.92
CA GLN A 23 -14.24 33.51 42.73
C GLN A 23 -15.11 33.66 43.99
N PRO A 24 -16.40 34.08 43.86
CA PRO A 24 -17.38 34.00 44.95
C PRO A 24 -18.07 32.61 44.98
N PRO A 25 -18.72 32.22 46.10
CA PRO A 25 -19.11 30.84 46.35
C PRO A 25 -20.48 30.50 45.76
N LEU A 26 -20.63 29.28 45.24
CA LEU A 26 -21.92 28.67 44.92
C LEU A 26 -22.06 27.36 45.70
N TYR A 27 -22.95 27.38 46.70
CA TYR A 27 -23.56 26.20 47.31
C TYR A 27 -25.02 26.14 46.85
N ASN A 28 -25.45 25.05 46.21
CA ASN A 28 -26.40 24.13 46.86
C ASN A 28 -26.68 22.87 46.04
N SER A 29 -26.84 21.78 46.80
CA SER A 29 -27.11 20.42 46.37
C SER A 29 -28.49 20.21 45.75
N SER A 30 -28.63 19.30 44.78
CA SER A 30 -29.86 18.53 44.60
C SER A 30 -29.59 17.14 44.01
N ARG A 31 -30.37 16.19 44.52
CA ARG A 31 -30.22 14.74 44.46
C ARG A 31 -30.74 14.14 43.15
N TYR A 32 -30.15 12.98 42.82
CA TYR A 32 -30.55 11.93 41.88
C TYR A 32 -32.05 11.81 41.55
N TYR A 33 -32.36 11.60 40.27
CA TYR A 33 -33.38 10.63 39.84
C TYR A 33 -32.96 9.92 38.55
N ILE A 34 -33.09 8.60 38.59
CA ILE A 34 -32.79 7.60 37.57
C ILE A 34 -34.03 7.44 36.68
N SER A 35 -33.85 7.41 35.36
CA SER A 35 -34.89 7.03 34.40
C SER A 35 -34.75 5.54 34.07
N SER A 36 -35.77 4.76 34.41
CA SER A 36 -35.90 3.35 34.04
C SER A 36 -37.03 3.14 33.03
N LEU A 37 -36.71 2.31 32.04
CA LEU A 37 -37.57 1.74 31.01
C LEU A 37 -38.90 1.18 31.55
N SER A 38 -39.97 1.32 30.77
CA SER A 38 -41.26 0.66 30.99
C SER A 38 -41.49 -0.43 29.94
N PRO A 39 -41.93 -1.64 30.33
CA PRO A 39 -42.60 -2.58 29.44
C PRO A 39 -44.12 -2.61 29.69
N SER A 40 -44.83 -2.95 28.62
CA SER A 40 -46.25 -3.22 28.50
C SER A 40 -46.73 -4.42 29.33
N LEU A 41 -47.96 -4.37 29.85
CA LEU A 41 -48.76 -5.54 30.22
C LEU A 41 -50.26 -5.29 29.97
N VAL A 42 -50.90 -6.31 29.41
CA VAL A 42 -52.31 -6.44 29.03
C VAL A 42 -53.07 -7.22 30.10
N GLN A 43 -54.30 -6.80 30.43
CA GLN A 43 -55.47 -7.57 30.92
C GLN A 43 -56.51 -6.56 31.44
N GLY A 44 -57.83 -6.64 31.29
CA GLY A 44 -58.79 -7.55 30.66
C GLY A 44 -60.22 -7.01 30.96
N THR A 45 -61.22 -7.38 30.13
CA THR A 45 -62.68 -7.60 30.43
C THR A 45 -63.46 -6.57 31.29
N THR A 46 -64.69 -6.07 31.04
CA THR A 46 -65.89 -6.54 30.30
C THR A 46 -67.02 -5.48 30.47
N HIS A 47 -68.01 -5.49 29.56
CA HIS A 47 -69.42 -5.06 29.70
C HIS A 47 -69.84 -3.57 29.81
N ALA A 48 -70.28 -3.02 28.66
CA ALA A 48 -71.65 -2.57 28.31
C ALA A 48 -72.35 -1.43 29.13
N PRO A 49 -73.50 -0.88 28.67
CA PRO A 49 -73.55 0.39 27.93
C PRO A 49 -74.50 1.44 28.57
N ASN A 50 -74.39 2.74 28.22
CA ASN A 50 -75.56 3.66 28.18
C ASN A 50 -75.24 5.04 27.58
N LYS A 51 -76.08 5.46 26.63
CA LYS A 51 -76.34 6.86 26.21
C LYS A 51 -77.14 7.60 27.31
N PRO A 52 -77.59 8.87 27.13
CA PRO A 52 -76.93 10.09 26.66
C PRO A 52 -77.15 11.24 27.68
N ARG A 53 -76.31 12.29 27.73
CA ARG A 53 -76.72 13.58 28.33
C ARG A 53 -76.08 14.77 27.61
N THR A 54 -76.96 15.52 26.96
CA THR A 54 -76.79 16.93 26.56
C THR A 54 -76.61 17.80 27.79
N PHE A 55 -75.58 18.65 27.80
CA PHE A 55 -75.58 19.91 28.55
C PHE A 55 -74.80 20.97 27.77
N ASN A 56 -75.50 22.07 27.50
CA ASN A 56 -74.98 23.30 26.93
C ASN A 56 -73.94 23.94 27.85
N SER A 57 -72.80 24.35 27.29
CA SER A 57 -72.16 25.60 27.72
C SER A 57 -71.36 26.18 26.56
N THR A 58 -71.71 27.41 26.23
CA THR A 58 -70.98 28.33 25.38
C THR A 58 -69.52 28.45 25.85
N GLN A 59 -68.58 28.01 25.03
CA GLN A 59 -67.19 28.44 25.11
C GLN A 59 -66.68 28.75 23.71
N ASN A 60 -66.33 30.03 23.54
CA ASN A 60 -65.36 30.59 22.60
C ASN A 60 -64.77 29.58 21.60
N LEU A 61 -65.17 29.73 20.33
CA LEU A 61 -64.37 29.32 19.20
C LEU A 61 -63.07 30.15 19.19
N SER A 62 -62.12 29.78 20.05
CA SER A 62 -60.73 30.00 19.74
C SER A 62 -60.45 29.17 18.50
N HIS A 63 -60.36 29.83 17.35
CA HIS A 63 -59.66 29.28 16.20
C HIS A 63 -58.30 28.79 16.72
N GLN A 64 -58.17 27.48 16.97
CA GLN A 64 -56.89 26.83 16.92
C GLN A 64 -56.44 27.02 15.48
N LEU A 65 -55.64 28.08 15.27
CA LEU A 65 -54.73 28.16 14.16
C LEU A 65 -53.89 26.90 14.24
N ILE A 66 -54.31 25.87 13.51
CA ILE A 66 -53.43 24.79 13.11
C ILE A 66 -52.39 25.51 12.26
N SER A 67 -51.29 25.92 12.91
CA SER A 67 -50.13 26.44 12.22
C SER A 67 -49.67 25.33 11.30
N ALA A 68 -50.07 25.42 10.03
CA ALA A 68 -49.59 24.52 9.00
C ALA A 68 -48.09 24.78 8.89
N ARG A 69 -47.30 23.96 9.56
CA ARG A 69 -45.84 24.03 9.48
C ARG A 69 -45.47 23.65 8.06
N SER A 70 -45.18 24.64 7.22
CA SER A 70 -44.58 24.42 5.92
C SER A 70 -43.21 23.78 6.14
N ILE A 71 -43.05 22.55 5.68
CA ILE A 71 -41.75 21.86 5.70
C ILE A 71 -40.97 22.34 4.49
N SER A 72 -39.81 22.97 4.70
CA SER A 72 -38.92 23.35 3.58
C SER A 72 -38.29 22.10 2.96
N ILE A 73 -37.90 22.19 1.69
CA ILE A 73 -37.15 21.12 1.01
C ILE A 73 -35.85 20.84 1.77
N ASP A 74 -35.18 21.87 2.29
CA ASP A 74 -33.95 21.72 3.06
C ASP A 74 -34.14 20.90 4.34
N ALA A 75 -35.29 21.02 5.00
CA ALA A 75 -35.60 20.21 6.19
C ALA A 75 -35.81 18.71 5.88
N LEU A 76 -35.92 18.35 4.59
CA LEU A 76 -36.07 16.98 4.11
C LEU A 76 -34.78 16.43 3.49
N LYS A 77 -33.72 17.26 3.34
CA LYS A 77 -32.41 16.79 2.86
C LYS A 77 -31.81 15.80 3.87
N PRO A 78 -31.03 14.79 3.40
CA PRO A 78 -30.30 13.89 4.28
C PRO A 78 -29.42 14.65 5.28
N SER A 79 -29.38 14.19 6.53
CA SER A 79 -28.62 14.86 7.60
C SER A 79 -27.20 14.33 7.78
N ASP A 80 -26.85 13.21 7.16
CA ASP A 80 -25.56 12.52 7.26
C ASP A 80 -24.54 12.97 6.20
N THR A 81 -24.49 14.28 5.93
CA THR A 81 -23.46 14.87 5.05
C THR A 81 -22.06 14.75 5.66
N PHE A 82 -21.08 14.46 4.81
CA PHE A 82 -19.70 14.17 5.22
C PHE A 82 -18.80 15.40 5.43
N PRO A 83 -18.87 16.50 4.63
CA PRO A 83 -17.92 17.61 4.75
C PRO A 83 -17.85 18.22 6.16
N ARG A 84 -18.99 18.33 6.86
CA ARG A 84 -19.06 18.82 8.25
C ARG A 84 -18.46 17.87 9.30
N ARG A 85 -18.14 16.63 8.92
CA ARG A 85 -17.43 15.64 9.76
C ARG A 85 -15.94 15.61 9.44
N HIS A 86 -15.59 15.82 8.18
CA HIS A 86 -14.20 15.90 7.72
C HIS A 86 -13.54 17.22 8.10
N ASN A 87 -14.22 18.34 7.87
CA ASN A 87 -13.75 19.68 8.17
C ASN A 87 -14.16 20.07 9.59
N SER A 88 -13.19 20.44 10.42
CA SER A 88 -13.42 20.73 11.84
C SER A 88 -13.97 22.12 12.11
N ALA A 89 -13.78 23.08 11.20
CA ALA A 89 -14.12 24.48 11.40
C ALA A 89 -15.51 24.80 10.85
N THR A 90 -16.39 25.29 11.72
CA THR A 90 -17.68 25.87 11.35
C THR A 90 -17.51 27.17 10.56
N PRO A 91 -18.51 27.63 9.79
CA PRO A 91 -18.44 28.93 9.10
C PRO A 91 -18.10 30.10 10.03
N GLU A 92 -18.60 30.10 11.26
CA GLU A 92 -18.29 31.12 12.27
C GLU A 92 -16.81 31.06 12.70
N GLU A 93 -16.26 29.86 12.90
CA GLU A 93 -14.84 29.70 13.22
C GLU A 93 -13.95 30.09 12.04
N GLN A 94 -14.33 29.75 10.81
CA GLN A 94 -13.61 30.15 9.59
C GLN A 94 -13.57 31.67 9.44
N SER A 95 -14.68 32.37 9.67
CA SER A 95 -14.73 33.83 9.69
C SER A 95 -13.81 34.40 10.77
N LYS A 96 -13.89 33.92 12.02
CA LYS A 96 -13.00 34.35 13.10
C LYS A 96 -11.52 34.10 12.81
N MET A 97 -11.19 32.96 12.20
CA MET A 97 -9.82 32.62 11.83
C MET A 97 -9.31 33.50 10.70
N SER A 98 -10.13 33.78 9.69
CA SER A 98 -9.81 34.68 8.58
C SER A 98 -9.57 36.10 9.09
N ASP A 99 -10.48 36.61 9.94
CA ASP A 99 -10.34 37.94 10.57
C ASP A 99 -9.06 38.03 11.41
N PHE A 100 -8.73 36.97 12.16
CA PHE A 100 -7.51 36.91 12.97
C PHE A 100 -6.24 37.03 12.12
N VAL A 101 -6.23 36.47 10.91
CA VAL A 101 -5.10 36.59 9.97
C VAL A 101 -5.19 37.82 9.04
N GLY A 102 -6.19 38.68 9.24
CA GLY A 102 -6.32 39.98 8.58
C GLY A 102 -7.18 40.00 7.31
N TYR A 103 -8.04 39.01 7.10
CA TYR A 103 -8.91 38.93 5.92
C TYR A 103 -10.38 38.79 6.32
N ASN A 104 -11.27 39.55 5.68
CA ASN A 104 -12.70 39.59 6.03
C ASN A 104 -13.46 38.31 5.65
N THR A 105 -12.93 37.50 4.74
CA THR A 105 -13.51 36.23 4.28
C THR A 105 -12.41 35.22 3.98
N LEU A 106 -12.79 33.94 3.96
CA LEU A 106 -11.88 32.87 3.53
C LEU A 106 -11.46 33.07 2.06
N ASP A 107 -12.38 33.50 1.19
CA ASP A 107 -12.07 33.78 -0.21
C ASP A 107 -11.03 34.89 -0.37
N ALA A 108 -11.11 35.96 0.43
CA ALA A 108 -10.12 37.02 0.39
C ALA A 108 -8.72 36.53 0.82
N LEU A 109 -8.66 35.57 1.77
CA LEU A 109 -7.41 34.91 2.14
C LEU A 109 -6.88 34.04 1.00
N ILE A 110 -7.74 33.28 0.31
CA ILE A 110 -7.36 32.47 -0.86
C ILE A 110 -6.85 33.36 -2.00
N ASP A 111 -7.55 34.46 -2.32
CA ASP A 111 -7.17 35.45 -3.34
C ASP A 111 -5.77 36.02 -3.10
N ALA A 112 -5.40 36.23 -1.83
CA ALA A 112 -4.10 36.75 -1.45
C ALA A 112 -3.01 35.67 -1.36
N THR A 113 -3.38 34.39 -1.36
CA THR A 113 -2.46 33.26 -1.15
C THR A 113 -2.14 32.51 -2.44
N VAL A 114 -3.15 32.24 -3.28
CA VAL A 114 -3.00 31.46 -4.51
C VAL A 114 -2.85 32.41 -5.71
N PRO A 115 -1.75 32.34 -6.48
CA PRO A 115 -1.52 33.26 -7.58
C PRO A 115 -2.65 33.19 -8.62
N LYS A 116 -3.17 34.36 -8.99
CA LYS A 116 -4.30 34.50 -9.92
C LYS A 116 -4.03 33.87 -11.30
N SER A 117 -2.78 33.83 -11.74
CA SER A 117 -2.40 33.25 -13.05
C SER A 117 -2.62 31.75 -13.16
N ILE A 118 -2.67 31.03 -12.03
CA ILE A 118 -2.82 29.57 -12.00
C ILE A 118 -4.13 29.13 -11.34
N ARG A 119 -4.97 30.06 -10.89
CA ARG A 119 -6.26 29.72 -10.28
C ARG A 119 -7.18 29.16 -11.36
N ALA A 120 -7.75 27.99 -11.11
CA ALA A 120 -8.74 27.39 -11.99
C ALA A 120 -10.12 28.07 -11.78
N ASP A 121 -10.96 27.98 -12.80
CA ASP A 121 -12.40 28.21 -12.65
C ASP A 121 -13.01 27.11 -11.77
N GLU A 122 -14.31 27.24 -11.46
CA GLU A 122 -15.05 26.25 -10.68
C GLU A 122 -14.90 24.83 -11.25
N MET A 123 -14.66 23.87 -10.36
CA MET A 123 -14.35 22.49 -10.72
C MET A 123 -15.60 21.63 -10.59
N GLU A 124 -16.10 21.13 -11.73
CA GLU A 124 -17.18 20.14 -11.78
C GLU A 124 -16.59 18.73 -11.96
N LEU A 125 -16.90 17.80 -11.06
CA LEU A 125 -16.50 16.41 -11.20
C LEU A 125 -17.41 15.66 -12.18
N PRO A 126 -16.88 14.74 -13.01
CA PRO A 126 -17.67 14.03 -14.01
C PRO A 126 -18.68 13.04 -13.39
N ILE A 127 -18.44 12.65 -12.13
CA ILE A 127 -19.25 11.74 -11.34
C ILE A 127 -19.18 12.19 -9.88
N PHE A 128 -20.27 12.02 -9.14
CA PHE A 128 -20.38 12.35 -7.71
C PHE A 128 -20.04 13.81 -7.34
N ASP A 129 -20.27 14.74 -8.27
CA ASP A 129 -20.02 16.18 -8.10
C ASP A 129 -20.67 16.80 -6.85
N GLN A 130 -21.89 16.37 -6.55
CA GLN A 130 -22.68 16.85 -5.42
C GLN A 130 -22.40 16.09 -4.11
N GLY A 131 -21.37 15.25 -4.10
CA GLY A 131 -21.11 14.37 -2.97
C GLY A 131 -22.17 13.26 -2.77
N LEU A 132 -21.76 12.21 -2.07
CA LEU A 132 -22.59 11.17 -1.48
C LEU A 132 -22.63 11.41 0.02
N THR A 133 -23.78 11.19 0.64
CA THR A 133 -23.81 11.09 2.10
C THR A 133 -23.05 9.86 2.59
N GLU A 134 -22.73 9.81 3.89
CA GLU A 134 -22.05 8.64 4.47
C GLU A 134 -22.82 7.33 4.20
N SER A 135 -24.16 7.36 4.33
CA SER A 135 -24.99 6.19 4.06
C SER A 135 -25.02 5.82 2.56
N GLN A 136 -25.09 6.82 1.67
CA GLN A 136 -25.09 6.60 0.23
C GLN A 136 -23.75 6.03 -0.26
N MET A 137 -22.63 6.49 0.31
CA MET A 137 -21.32 5.95 -0.02
C MET A 137 -21.20 4.48 0.38
N LEU A 138 -21.65 4.08 1.58
CA LEU A 138 -21.63 2.67 1.99
C LEU A 138 -22.50 1.81 1.08
N ALA A 139 -23.68 2.31 0.69
CA ALA A 139 -24.55 1.64 -0.26
C ALA A 139 -23.90 1.48 -1.64
N HIS A 140 -23.25 2.53 -2.15
CA HIS A 140 -22.52 2.48 -3.41
C HIS A 140 -21.36 1.49 -3.37
N MET A 141 -20.58 1.47 -2.28
CA MET A 141 -19.52 0.48 -2.14
C MET A 141 -20.06 -0.94 -2.04
N LYS A 142 -21.23 -1.15 -1.43
CA LYS A 142 -21.87 -2.47 -1.42
C LYS A 142 -22.33 -2.91 -2.80
N ASP A 143 -22.81 -1.98 -3.62
CA ASP A 143 -23.11 -2.24 -5.03
C ASP A 143 -21.85 -2.68 -5.79
N LEU A 144 -20.74 -1.93 -5.66
CA LEU A 144 -19.45 -2.31 -6.27
C LEU A 144 -18.96 -3.68 -5.78
N ALA A 145 -19.00 -3.92 -4.47
CA ALA A 145 -18.61 -5.20 -3.88
C ALA A 145 -19.42 -6.37 -4.48
N SER A 146 -20.73 -6.19 -4.65
CA SER A 146 -21.62 -7.23 -5.19
C SER A 146 -21.32 -7.64 -6.65
N LYS A 147 -20.61 -6.78 -7.40
CA LYS A 147 -20.19 -7.06 -8.78
C LYS A 147 -18.94 -7.96 -8.85
N ASN A 148 -18.20 -8.09 -7.75
CA ASN A 148 -17.05 -8.99 -7.68
C ASN A 148 -17.50 -10.43 -7.40
N LYS A 149 -16.75 -11.40 -7.95
CA LYS A 149 -16.99 -12.84 -7.78
C LYS A 149 -15.81 -13.45 -7.04
N VAL A 150 -16.02 -13.75 -5.75
CA VAL A 150 -15.00 -14.39 -4.92
C VAL A 150 -14.95 -15.89 -5.25
N PHE A 151 -13.96 -16.28 -6.06
CA PHE A 151 -13.68 -17.68 -6.41
C PHE A 151 -12.54 -18.22 -5.55
N LYS A 152 -12.56 -19.53 -5.29
CA LYS A 152 -11.39 -20.22 -4.70
C LYS A 152 -10.26 -20.18 -5.71
N SER A 153 -9.14 -19.56 -5.36
CA SER A 153 -8.07 -19.26 -6.31
C SER A 153 -6.78 -20.00 -5.96
N TYR A 154 -6.45 -21.03 -6.74
CA TYR A 154 -5.21 -21.81 -6.63
C TYR A 154 -4.15 -21.36 -7.64
N ILE A 155 -4.13 -20.07 -7.95
CA ILE A 155 -3.21 -19.48 -8.94
C ILE A 155 -1.78 -19.42 -8.38
N GLY A 156 -1.63 -19.10 -7.10
CA GLY A 156 -0.33 -18.91 -6.45
C GLY A 156 0.39 -17.66 -6.96
N MET A 157 1.57 -17.82 -7.53
CA MET A 157 2.37 -16.72 -8.08
C MET A 157 2.69 -15.62 -7.04
N GLY A 158 2.91 -16.00 -5.78
CA GLY A 158 3.25 -15.08 -4.68
C GLY A 158 2.05 -14.58 -3.86
N TYR A 159 0.82 -14.99 -4.21
CA TYR A 159 -0.40 -14.65 -3.48
C TYR A 159 -1.19 -15.90 -3.13
N TYR A 160 -1.48 -16.06 -1.84
CA TYR A 160 -2.12 -17.26 -1.30
C TYR A 160 -3.19 -16.82 -0.30
N ASN A 161 -4.34 -17.48 -0.30
CA ASN A 161 -5.36 -17.10 0.67
C ASN A 161 -4.91 -17.46 2.10
N THR A 162 -5.38 -16.72 3.10
CA THR A 162 -5.01 -16.93 4.51
C THR A 162 -6.16 -16.56 5.41
N PHE A 163 -6.26 -17.22 6.55
CA PHE A 163 -7.17 -16.79 7.60
C PHE A 163 -6.52 -15.63 8.36
N VAL A 164 -7.05 -14.42 8.17
CA VAL A 164 -6.69 -13.30 9.04
C VAL A 164 -7.32 -13.54 10.41
N PRO A 165 -6.53 -13.68 11.50
CA PRO A 165 -7.09 -13.88 12.82
C PRO A 165 -8.02 -12.70 13.18
N PRO A 166 -9.30 -12.94 13.54
CA PRO A 166 -10.25 -11.86 13.78
C PRO A 166 -9.79 -10.86 14.85
N VAL A 167 -9.05 -11.32 15.86
CA VAL A 167 -8.44 -10.45 16.88
C VAL A 167 -7.42 -9.48 16.29
N ILE A 168 -6.64 -9.88 15.28
CA ILE A 168 -5.68 -9.01 14.58
C ILE A 168 -6.43 -8.06 13.64
N LEU A 169 -7.40 -8.57 12.86
CA LEU A 169 -8.23 -7.76 11.97
C LEU A 169 -8.88 -6.61 12.74
N ARG A 170 -9.60 -6.94 13.82
CA ARG A 170 -10.36 -5.97 14.61
C ARG A 170 -9.47 -5.00 15.40
N ASN A 171 -8.39 -5.49 16.00
CA ASN A 171 -7.60 -4.69 16.95
C ASN A 171 -6.33 -4.06 16.34
N ILE A 172 -6.03 -4.30 15.06
CA ILE A 172 -4.96 -3.62 14.31
C ILE A 172 -5.53 -2.93 13.05
N MET A 173 -6.03 -3.71 12.09
CA MET A 173 -6.45 -3.17 10.79
C MET A 173 -7.66 -2.23 10.91
N GLU A 174 -8.61 -2.57 11.79
CA GLU A 174 -9.84 -1.78 12.04
C GLU A 174 -9.71 -0.85 13.25
N ASN A 175 -8.50 -0.69 13.80
CA ASN A 175 -8.25 0.11 14.99
C ASN A 175 -7.48 1.40 14.67
N PRO A 176 -8.11 2.59 14.78
CA PRO A 176 -7.45 3.86 14.48
C PRO A 176 -6.25 4.16 15.40
N GLY A 177 -6.15 3.49 16.55
CA GLY A 177 -4.97 3.53 17.41
C GLY A 177 -3.71 2.89 16.80
N TRP A 178 -3.85 2.14 15.71
CA TRP A 178 -2.74 1.50 14.98
C TRP A 178 -2.50 2.07 13.59
N TYR A 179 -3.56 2.52 12.89
CA TYR A 179 -3.44 2.94 11.51
C TYR A 179 -3.32 4.47 11.30
N THR A 180 -3.62 5.32 12.29
CA THR A 180 -3.63 6.79 12.06
C THR A 180 -2.29 7.47 12.29
N GLN A 181 -1.39 6.90 13.10
CA GLN A 181 -0.02 7.41 13.27
C GLN A 181 0.80 7.21 12.00
N TYR A 182 1.92 7.95 11.86
CA TYR A 182 2.86 7.79 10.75
C TYR A 182 4.21 7.23 11.21
N THR A 183 5.21 7.30 10.33
CA THR A 183 6.59 6.83 10.58
C THR A 183 7.06 7.22 11.98
N PRO A 184 7.70 6.31 12.74
CA PRO A 184 8.09 6.54 14.14
C PRO A 184 9.32 7.46 14.26
N TYR A 185 9.23 8.69 13.72
CA TYR A 185 10.27 9.71 13.81
C TYR A 185 10.54 10.11 15.27
N GLN A 186 9.48 10.21 16.08
CA GLN A 186 9.54 10.49 17.51
C GLN A 186 9.45 9.16 18.28
N ALA A 187 10.60 8.56 18.57
CA ALA A 187 10.68 7.17 19.05
C ALA A 187 10.02 6.97 20.42
N GLU A 188 10.11 7.98 21.30
CA GLU A 188 9.62 7.96 22.69
C GLU A 188 8.11 7.77 22.78
N ILE A 189 7.36 8.25 21.77
CA ILE A 189 5.90 8.15 21.66
C ILE A 189 5.48 7.15 20.55
N SER A 190 6.37 6.20 20.25
CA SER A 190 6.21 5.23 19.16
C SER A 190 6.73 3.83 19.49
N GLN A 191 6.97 3.53 20.78
CA GLN A 191 7.61 2.28 21.20
C GLN A 191 6.76 1.04 20.88
N GLY A 192 5.44 1.17 20.79
CA GLY A 192 4.52 0.08 20.46
C GLY A 192 4.76 -0.47 19.07
N ARG A 193 4.60 0.37 18.03
CA ARG A 193 4.85 -0.07 16.65
C ARG A 193 6.32 -0.36 16.37
N LEU A 194 7.26 0.30 17.06
CA LEU A 194 8.69 -0.04 16.96
C LEU A 194 8.96 -1.47 17.49
N GLU A 195 8.32 -1.88 18.58
CA GLU A 195 8.43 -3.25 19.12
C GLU A 195 7.83 -4.27 18.14
N SER A 196 6.65 -4.00 17.60
CA SER A 196 6.03 -4.85 16.59
C SER A 196 6.87 -4.98 15.30
N LEU A 197 7.47 -3.90 14.81
CA LEU A 197 8.38 -3.94 13.65
C LEU A 197 9.70 -4.67 13.97
N LEU A 198 10.16 -4.65 15.22
CA LEU A 198 11.29 -5.47 15.64
C LEU A 198 10.92 -6.96 15.70
N ASN A 199 9.69 -7.28 16.13
CA ASN A 199 9.16 -8.64 16.04
C ASN A 199 9.10 -9.10 14.58
N TYR A 200 8.64 -8.25 13.66
CA TYR A 200 8.68 -8.53 12.22
C TYR A 200 10.11 -8.85 11.75
N GLN A 201 11.09 -7.99 12.05
CA GLN A 201 12.48 -8.23 11.70
C GLN A 201 13.01 -9.56 12.25
N THR A 202 12.72 -9.86 13.52
CA THR A 202 13.15 -11.10 14.18
C THR A 202 12.52 -12.33 13.53
N MET A 203 11.22 -12.25 13.20
CA MET A 203 10.51 -13.31 12.48
C MET A 203 11.16 -13.58 11.12
N ILE A 204 11.49 -12.54 10.35
CA ILE A 204 12.16 -12.69 9.06
C ILE A 204 13.57 -13.29 9.24
N THR A 205 14.36 -12.82 10.20
CA THR A 205 15.72 -13.35 10.41
C THR A 205 15.71 -14.82 10.78
N ASP A 206 14.80 -15.23 11.68
CA ASP A 206 14.69 -16.62 12.11
C ASP A 206 14.22 -17.52 10.98
N LEU A 207 13.22 -17.10 10.20
CA LEU A 207 12.66 -17.91 9.13
C LEU A 207 13.62 -18.04 7.95
N THR A 208 14.33 -16.97 7.58
CA THR A 208 15.27 -16.97 6.43
C THR A 208 16.65 -17.53 6.77
N GLY A 209 17.00 -17.63 8.06
CA GLY A 209 18.34 -18.03 8.51
C GLY A 209 19.40 -16.93 8.31
N LEU A 210 19.00 -15.69 8.05
CA LEU A 210 19.91 -14.55 7.86
C LEU A 210 19.87 -13.60 9.06
N PRO A 211 20.99 -12.98 9.45
CA PRO A 211 21.12 -12.29 10.74
C PRO A 211 20.54 -10.86 10.77
N MET A 212 19.94 -10.37 9.68
CA MET A 212 19.41 -9.01 9.60
C MET A 212 18.26 -8.91 8.60
N SER A 213 17.22 -8.14 8.94
CA SER A 213 16.12 -7.75 8.04
C SER A 213 15.78 -6.27 8.20
N ASN A 214 15.16 -5.68 7.18
CA ASN A 214 14.53 -4.36 7.26
C ASN A 214 13.10 -4.40 7.83
N ALA A 215 12.51 -3.22 8.00
CA ALA A 215 11.14 -2.98 8.51
C ALA A 215 10.16 -2.71 7.35
N SER A 216 10.19 -3.66 6.40
CA SER A 216 9.41 -3.81 5.17
C SER A 216 9.84 -3.02 3.93
N LEU A 217 9.49 -3.59 2.77
CA LEU A 217 9.47 -3.00 1.44
C LEU A 217 8.05 -3.06 0.86
N LEU A 218 7.88 -2.61 -0.40
CA LEU A 218 6.57 -2.39 -1.01
C LEU A 218 5.86 -3.67 -1.47
N ASP A 219 6.58 -4.55 -2.17
CA ASP A 219 6.12 -5.87 -2.64
C ASP A 219 7.32 -6.75 -3.03
N GLU A 220 7.07 -8.02 -3.38
CA GLU A 220 8.14 -8.98 -3.71
C GLU A 220 8.98 -8.56 -4.93
N GLY A 221 8.35 -8.06 -5.99
CA GLY A 221 9.04 -7.65 -7.21
C GLY A 221 9.99 -6.48 -6.97
N THR A 222 9.53 -5.47 -6.22
CA THR A 222 10.35 -4.33 -5.82
C THR A 222 11.45 -4.74 -4.84
N ALA A 223 11.19 -5.67 -3.90
CA ALA A 223 12.22 -6.22 -3.02
C ALA A 223 13.33 -6.94 -3.81
N ALA A 224 12.97 -7.73 -4.82
CA ALA A 224 13.93 -8.38 -5.71
C ALA A 224 14.76 -7.37 -6.53
N ALA A 225 14.13 -6.29 -7.01
CA ALA A 225 14.84 -5.22 -7.70
C ALA A 225 15.79 -4.44 -6.78
N GLU A 226 15.42 -4.22 -5.52
CA GLU A 226 16.30 -3.63 -4.51
C GLU A 226 17.48 -4.57 -4.18
N ALA A 227 17.26 -5.88 -4.11
CA ALA A 227 18.33 -6.86 -3.95
C ALA A 227 19.30 -6.85 -5.15
N MET A 228 18.78 -6.72 -6.38
CA MET A 228 19.60 -6.54 -7.58
C MET A 228 20.48 -5.28 -7.49
N ALA A 229 19.90 -4.13 -7.12
CA ALA A 229 20.64 -2.89 -6.93
C ALA A 229 21.70 -3.03 -5.81
N MET A 230 21.36 -3.72 -4.73
CA MET A 230 22.26 -4.03 -3.63
C MET A 230 23.43 -4.92 -4.08
N CYS A 231 23.22 -5.96 -4.89
CA CYS A 231 24.30 -6.77 -5.46
C CYS A 231 25.27 -5.94 -6.31
N ASN A 232 24.74 -5.03 -7.15
CA ASN A 232 25.55 -4.12 -7.93
C ASN A 232 26.42 -3.20 -7.03
N ASN A 233 25.82 -2.68 -5.95
CA ASN A 233 26.51 -1.83 -4.97
C ASN A 233 27.59 -2.59 -4.18
N ILE A 234 27.34 -3.85 -3.80
CA ILE A 234 28.34 -4.74 -3.17
C ILE A 234 29.55 -4.91 -4.08
N GLN A 235 29.30 -5.09 -5.38
CA GLN A 235 30.34 -5.21 -6.42
C GLN A 235 30.91 -3.86 -6.87
N LYS A 236 30.51 -2.75 -6.23
CA LYS A 236 30.97 -1.38 -6.50
C LYS A 236 30.75 -0.96 -7.96
N GLY A 237 29.69 -1.45 -8.61
CA GLY A 237 29.39 -1.14 -10.00
C GLY A 237 30.35 -1.76 -11.02
N LYS A 238 31.27 -2.63 -10.60
CA LYS A 238 32.27 -3.24 -11.50
C LYS A 238 31.70 -4.33 -12.40
N LYS A 239 30.59 -4.93 -11.96
CA LYS A 239 29.90 -6.00 -12.68
C LYS A 239 28.49 -5.56 -13.07
N LYS A 240 28.16 -5.64 -14.36
CA LYS A 240 26.94 -5.03 -14.93
C LYS A 240 25.87 -6.03 -15.35
N THR A 241 26.08 -7.32 -15.18
CA THR A 241 25.06 -8.33 -15.47
C THR A 241 24.41 -8.84 -14.18
N PHE A 242 23.07 -8.88 -14.15
CA PHE A 242 22.32 -9.58 -13.10
C PHE A 242 21.51 -10.70 -13.75
N VAL A 243 21.64 -11.92 -13.24
CA VAL A 243 20.92 -13.07 -13.79
C VAL A 243 19.64 -13.27 -12.99
N VAL A 244 18.52 -13.51 -13.66
CA VAL A 244 17.25 -13.88 -13.02
C VAL A 244 16.84 -15.25 -13.54
N ALA A 245 16.64 -16.20 -12.65
CA ALA A 245 16.19 -17.51 -13.05
C ALA A 245 14.76 -17.45 -13.61
N SER A 246 14.49 -18.27 -14.63
CA SER A 246 13.16 -18.41 -15.24
C SER A 246 12.09 -18.93 -14.26
N ASN A 247 12.51 -19.54 -13.15
CA ASN A 247 11.62 -20.04 -12.11
C ASN A 247 11.18 -18.98 -11.08
N CYS A 248 11.58 -17.72 -11.23
CA CYS A 248 10.99 -16.62 -10.49
C CYS A 248 9.57 -16.30 -10.99
N HIS A 249 8.76 -15.65 -10.16
CA HIS A 249 7.44 -15.19 -10.59
C HIS A 249 7.55 -14.20 -11.76
N PRO A 250 6.66 -14.25 -12.77
CA PRO A 250 6.79 -13.44 -13.98
C PRO A 250 6.76 -11.93 -13.71
N GLN A 251 5.94 -11.49 -12.74
CA GLN A 251 5.91 -10.10 -12.30
C GLN A 251 7.22 -9.66 -11.62
N THR A 252 7.86 -10.55 -10.84
CA THR A 252 9.16 -10.28 -10.22
C THR A 252 10.24 -10.09 -11.29
N ILE A 253 10.25 -10.96 -12.31
CA ILE A 253 11.17 -10.85 -13.46
C ILE A 253 10.98 -9.52 -14.18
N ASP A 254 9.74 -9.11 -14.45
CA ASP A 254 9.43 -7.90 -15.21
C ASP A 254 9.76 -6.61 -14.44
N VAL A 255 9.55 -6.59 -13.11
CA VAL A 255 9.97 -5.48 -12.25
C VAL A 255 11.50 -5.37 -12.20
N CYS A 256 12.23 -6.48 -12.08
CA CYS A 256 13.69 -6.47 -12.15
C CYS A 256 14.20 -5.93 -13.49
N LYS A 257 13.62 -6.37 -14.62
CA LYS A 257 13.96 -5.84 -15.95
C LYS A 257 13.72 -4.34 -16.04
N THR A 258 12.56 -3.88 -15.58
CA THR A 258 12.18 -2.46 -15.62
C THR A 258 13.12 -1.60 -14.78
N ARG A 259 13.57 -2.09 -13.62
CA ARG A 259 14.48 -1.39 -12.70
C ARG A 259 15.94 -1.40 -13.16
N ALA A 260 16.35 -2.43 -13.89
CA ALA A 260 17.74 -2.59 -14.34
C ALA A 260 18.20 -1.44 -15.26
N ASP A 261 17.29 -0.93 -16.09
CA ASP A 261 17.51 0.21 -16.97
C ASP A 261 18.08 1.45 -16.26
N GLY A 262 17.58 1.75 -15.06
CA GLY A 262 18.00 2.90 -14.28
C GLY A 262 19.32 2.70 -13.53
N PHE A 263 19.74 1.46 -13.33
CA PHE A 263 21.01 1.10 -12.67
C PHE A 263 22.15 0.83 -13.65
N ASP A 264 21.91 0.96 -14.96
CA ASP A 264 22.83 0.54 -16.02
C ASP A 264 23.26 -0.93 -15.82
N LEU A 265 22.26 -1.78 -15.59
CA LEU A 265 22.40 -3.22 -15.44
C LEU A 265 21.76 -3.96 -16.61
N LYS A 266 22.41 -5.02 -17.07
CA LYS A 266 21.85 -5.99 -18.01
C LYS A 266 21.21 -7.13 -17.23
N VAL A 267 19.90 -7.29 -17.35
CA VAL A 267 19.20 -8.47 -16.83
C VAL A 267 19.20 -9.59 -17.87
N VAL A 268 19.69 -10.76 -17.47
CA VAL A 268 19.65 -11.98 -18.28
C VAL A 268 18.72 -12.98 -17.62
N VAL A 269 17.65 -13.39 -18.31
CA VAL A 269 16.76 -14.45 -17.84
C VAL A 269 17.26 -15.79 -18.38
N SER A 270 17.45 -16.77 -17.51
CA SER A 270 17.98 -18.10 -17.87
C SER A 270 17.33 -19.19 -17.04
N ASP A 271 17.23 -20.41 -17.59
CA ASP A 271 16.98 -21.59 -16.75
C ASP A 271 18.12 -21.78 -15.75
N VAL A 272 17.79 -22.20 -14.52
CA VAL A 272 18.75 -22.42 -13.44
C VAL A 272 19.90 -23.34 -13.87
N ASN A 273 19.60 -24.36 -14.67
CA ASN A 273 20.58 -25.36 -15.12
C ASN A 273 21.52 -24.83 -16.22
N ASP A 274 21.11 -23.79 -16.94
CA ASP A 274 21.84 -23.21 -18.07
C ASP A 274 22.76 -22.04 -17.65
N ILE A 275 22.77 -21.68 -16.36
CA ILE A 275 23.56 -20.55 -15.85
C ILE A 275 25.05 -20.91 -15.83
N ASP A 276 25.80 -20.36 -16.79
CA ASP A 276 27.25 -20.48 -16.90
C ASP A 276 27.93 -19.14 -16.60
N TYR A 277 28.42 -18.98 -15.36
CA TYR A 277 29.09 -17.76 -14.91
C TYR A 277 30.40 -17.48 -15.66
N GLY A 278 31.09 -18.52 -16.17
CA GLY A 278 32.34 -18.38 -16.90
C GLY A 278 32.13 -17.74 -18.27
N LYS A 279 31.03 -18.07 -18.95
CA LYS A 279 30.63 -17.44 -20.21
C LYS A 279 30.09 -16.02 -20.02
N LEU A 280 29.36 -15.77 -18.93
CA LEU A 280 28.79 -14.46 -18.66
C LEU A 280 29.83 -13.45 -18.18
N GLY A 281 30.85 -13.88 -17.42
CA GLY A 281 32.05 -13.14 -17.02
C GLY A 281 31.84 -11.95 -16.07
N ASP A 282 30.70 -11.27 -16.15
CA ASP A 282 30.46 -9.95 -15.55
C ASP A 282 29.19 -9.93 -14.67
N VAL A 283 28.96 -11.02 -13.92
CA VAL A 283 27.72 -11.20 -13.14
C VAL A 283 27.87 -10.66 -11.71
N CYS A 284 27.09 -9.65 -11.34
CA CYS A 284 27.10 -9.06 -9.99
C CYS A 284 26.27 -9.88 -8.99
N GLY A 285 25.17 -10.48 -9.47
CA GLY A 285 24.31 -11.32 -8.67
C GLY A 285 23.38 -12.17 -9.53
N VAL A 286 22.75 -13.15 -8.88
CA VAL A 286 21.74 -14.04 -9.45
C VAL A 286 20.54 -14.13 -8.52
N LEU A 287 19.33 -14.04 -9.06
CA LEU A 287 18.08 -14.27 -8.36
C LEU A 287 17.51 -15.63 -8.75
N VAL A 288 17.20 -16.46 -7.75
CA VAL A 288 16.46 -17.73 -7.89
C VAL A 288 15.25 -17.73 -6.96
N GLN A 289 14.25 -18.58 -7.20
CA GLN A 289 13.08 -18.73 -6.33
C GLN A 289 13.07 -20.07 -5.58
N TYR A 290 12.61 -20.07 -4.32
CA TYR A 290 12.55 -21.22 -3.43
C TYR A 290 11.32 -21.17 -2.50
N PRO A 291 10.26 -21.97 -2.73
CA PRO A 291 10.03 -22.83 -3.89
C PRO A 291 9.95 -22.04 -5.21
N GLY A 292 10.20 -22.72 -6.33
CA GLY A 292 10.06 -22.14 -7.67
C GLY A 292 8.63 -21.75 -7.99
N THR A 293 8.45 -20.88 -9.00
CA THR A 293 7.12 -20.38 -9.37
C THR A 293 6.17 -21.48 -9.82
N GLU A 294 6.67 -22.63 -10.28
CA GLU A 294 5.84 -23.78 -10.66
C GLU A 294 5.70 -24.82 -9.54
N GLY A 295 6.30 -24.54 -8.38
CA GLY A 295 6.18 -25.30 -7.14
C GLY A 295 7.37 -26.17 -6.79
N GLU A 296 8.35 -26.30 -7.68
CA GLU A 296 9.51 -27.15 -7.46
C GLU A 296 10.41 -26.65 -6.31
N VAL A 297 10.86 -27.58 -5.47
CA VAL A 297 11.84 -27.33 -4.41
C VAL A 297 13.18 -27.92 -4.87
N VAL A 298 14.17 -27.04 -5.04
CA VAL A 298 15.50 -27.38 -5.58
C VAL A 298 16.57 -27.22 -4.50
N ASP A 299 17.55 -28.12 -4.46
CA ASP A 299 18.74 -27.94 -3.62
C ASP A 299 19.72 -26.98 -4.29
N TYR A 300 19.77 -25.74 -3.79
CA TYR A 300 20.69 -24.72 -4.28
C TYR A 300 22.08 -24.75 -3.65
N GLY A 301 22.43 -25.71 -2.78
CA GLY A 301 23.71 -25.72 -2.07
C GLY A 301 24.93 -25.68 -3.01
N GLU A 302 24.97 -26.55 -4.02
CA GLU A 302 26.05 -26.54 -5.03
C GLU A 302 25.95 -25.34 -5.99
N PHE A 303 24.74 -24.87 -6.27
CA PHE A 303 24.51 -23.68 -7.08
C PHE A 303 25.13 -22.43 -6.43
N VAL A 304 24.91 -22.24 -5.13
CA VAL A 304 25.46 -21.13 -4.36
C VAL A 304 26.99 -21.19 -4.33
N LYS A 305 27.57 -22.36 -4.06
CA LYS A 305 29.04 -22.54 -4.08
C LYS A 305 29.65 -22.14 -5.43
N LYS A 306 29.02 -22.55 -6.55
CA LYS A 306 29.46 -22.17 -7.90
C LYS A 306 29.36 -20.66 -8.16
N ALA A 307 28.28 -20.02 -7.71
CA ALA A 307 28.11 -18.57 -7.81
C ALA A 307 29.19 -17.82 -7.03
N HIS A 308 29.41 -18.22 -5.76
CA HIS A 308 30.42 -17.62 -4.89
C HIS A 308 31.85 -17.81 -5.41
N ALA A 309 32.17 -18.97 -5.98
CA ALA A 309 33.47 -19.23 -6.62
C ALA A 309 33.78 -18.25 -7.79
N ASN A 310 32.74 -17.68 -8.40
CA ASN A 310 32.85 -16.64 -9.44
C ASN A 310 32.64 -15.21 -8.90
N GLY A 311 32.58 -15.06 -7.58
CA GLY A 311 32.31 -13.78 -6.92
C GLY A 311 30.95 -13.19 -7.27
N VAL A 312 29.93 -14.04 -7.48
CA VAL A 312 28.54 -13.67 -7.76
C VAL A 312 27.73 -13.78 -6.47
N LYS A 313 26.86 -12.80 -6.19
CA LYS A 313 25.97 -12.82 -5.01
C LYS A 313 24.67 -13.57 -5.32
N VAL A 314 24.17 -14.35 -4.37
CA VAL A 314 22.94 -15.12 -4.56
C VAL A 314 21.79 -14.50 -3.78
N VAL A 315 20.74 -14.13 -4.51
CA VAL A 315 19.46 -13.66 -4.00
C VAL A 315 18.44 -14.80 -4.13
N VAL A 316 17.66 -15.05 -3.09
CA VAL A 316 16.60 -16.05 -3.09
C VAL A 316 15.26 -15.39 -2.81
N GLY A 317 14.33 -15.46 -3.76
CA GLY A 317 12.90 -15.18 -3.53
C GLY A 317 12.27 -16.36 -2.80
N SER A 318 11.61 -16.14 -1.67
CA SER A 318 11.16 -17.23 -0.79
C SER A 318 9.80 -16.97 -0.13
N ASP A 319 9.14 -18.05 0.26
CA ASP A 319 7.85 -18.04 0.97
C ASP A 319 8.02 -18.36 2.47
N LEU A 320 7.53 -17.48 3.36
CA LEU A 320 7.71 -17.63 4.81
C LEU A 320 7.03 -18.86 5.41
N LEU A 321 5.88 -19.30 4.87
CA LEU A 321 5.20 -20.49 5.36
C LEU A 321 5.97 -21.74 4.93
N ALA A 322 6.45 -21.79 3.70
CA ALA A 322 7.30 -22.87 3.21
C ALA A 322 8.57 -23.01 4.06
N LEU A 323 9.19 -21.89 4.46
CA LEU A 323 10.39 -21.88 5.30
C LEU A 323 10.18 -22.39 6.72
N THR A 324 8.95 -22.65 7.17
CA THR A 324 8.72 -23.31 8.47
C THR A 324 9.07 -24.81 8.43
N VAL A 325 9.02 -25.42 7.23
CA VAL A 325 9.28 -26.86 7.02
C VAL A 325 10.44 -27.13 6.06
N LEU A 326 10.85 -26.15 5.27
CA LEU A 326 12.00 -26.24 4.35
C LEU A 326 13.26 -25.65 4.97
N ARG A 327 14.41 -26.30 4.69
CA ARG A 327 15.75 -25.78 5.03
C ARG A 327 15.87 -24.35 4.49
N PRO A 328 16.10 -23.34 5.34
CA PRO A 328 16.03 -21.96 4.93
C PRO A 328 17.27 -21.49 4.15
N PRO A 329 17.17 -20.43 3.34
CA PRO A 329 18.26 -20.04 2.44
C PRO A 329 19.56 -19.64 3.09
N GLY A 330 19.52 -19.10 4.32
CA GLY A 330 20.72 -18.80 5.09
C GLY A 330 21.59 -20.04 5.37
N GLU A 331 20.98 -21.23 5.48
CA GLU A 331 21.69 -22.47 5.78
C GLU A 331 22.40 -23.07 4.56
N PHE A 332 21.94 -22.78 3.35
CA PHE A 332 22.62 -23.17 2.11
C PHE A 332 23.43 -22.02 1.47
N GLY A 333 23.61 -20.91 2.20
CA GLY A 333 24.59 -19.87 1.87
C GLY A 333 24.08 -18.70 1.01
N ALA A 334 22.76 -18.47 0.93
CA ALA A 334 22.23 -17.29 0.25
C ALA A 334 22.78 -15.98 0.87
N ASP A 335 23.07 -14.96 0.05
CA ASP A 335 23.55 -13.65 0.55
C ASP A 335 22.38 -12.73 0.93
N ILE A 336 21.27 -12.82 0.18
CA ILE A 336 20.07 -12.00 0.35
C ILE A 336 18.83 -12.89 0.17
N VAL A 337 17.82 -12.71 1.01
CA VAL A 337 16.50 -13.36 0.84
C VAL A 337 15.42 -12.29 0.78
N VAL A 338 14.52 -12.41 -0.19
CA VAL A 338 13.38 -11.51 -0.39
C VAL A 338 12.09 -12.30 -0.51
N GLY A 339 10.96 -11.65 -0.34
CA GLY A 339 9.65 -12.28 -0.50
C GLY A 339 8.51 -11.42 0.04
N SER A 340 7.31 -11.99 0.03
CA SER A 340 6.11 -11.39 0.62
C SER A 340 5.79 -12.02 1.98
N ALA A 341 5.38 -11.20 2.95
CA ALA A 341 4.81 -11.68 4.21
C ALA A 341 3.28 -11.80 4.17
N GLN A 342 2.65 -11.74 2.98
CA GLN A 342 1.20 -11.69 2.80
C GLN A 342 0.46 -12.83 3.50
N ARG A 343 0.86 -14.08 3.23
CA ARG A 343 0.14 -15.27 3.72
C ARG A 343 0.26 -15.49 5.23
N PHE A 344 0.93 -14.59 5.95
CA PHE A 344 0.90 -14.53 7.40
C PHE A 344 -0.20 -13.55 7.84
N GLY A 345 -1.45 -13.95 7.62
CA GLY A 345 -2.61 -13.23 8.15
C GLY A 345 -2.88 -11.86 7.53
N VAL A 346 -2.51 -11.63 6.27
CA VAL A 346 -2.88 -10.42 5.52
C VAL A 346 -3.68 -10.83 4.27
N PRO A 347 -4.87 -10.25 3.97
CA PRO A 347 -5.66 -10.68 2.82
C PRO A 347 -4.96 -10.43 1.47
N MET A 348 -5.30 -11.20 0.44
CA MET A 348 -4.75 -11.01 -0.92
C MET A 348 -5.03 -9.61 -1.48
N GLY A 349 -6.19 -9.01 -1.18
CA GLY A 349 -6.50 -7.60 -1.44
C GLY A 349 -6.39 -7.19 -2.90
N TYR A 350 -6.65 -8.10 -3.84
CA TYR A 350 -6.44 -7.89 -5.27
C TYR A 350 -5.03 -7.34 -5.61
N GLY A 351 -4.04 -7.76 -4.81
CA GLY A 351 -2.63 -7.36 -4.93
C GLY A 351 -2.01 -6.96 -3.60
N GLY A 352 -2.79 -6.54 -2.60
CA GLY A 352 -2.25 -5.94 -1.36
C GLY A 352 -3.13 -4.86 -0.71
N PRO A 353 -2.59 -4.12 0.26
CA PRO A 353 -1.17 -4.03 0.62
C PRO A 353 -0.60 -5.23 1.36
N HIS A 354 0.69 -5.52 1.12
CA HIS A 354 1.46 -6.56 1.79
C HIS A 354 2.87 -6.08 2.10
N ALA A 355 3.39 -6.41 3.27
CA ALA A 355 4.78 -6.14 3.59
C ALA A 355 5.70 -7.15 2.91
N ALA A 356 6.54 -6.68 1.99
CA ALA A 356 7.67 -7.46 1.53
C ALA A 356 8.86 -7.34 2.49
N PHE A 357 9.73 -8.35 2.49
CA PHE A 357 10.93 -8.37 3.32
C PHE A 357 12.20 -8.44 2.47
N LEU A 358 13.30 -7.96 3.05
CA LEU A 358 14.65 -8.22 2.58
C LEU A 358 15.54 -8.54 3.78
N ALA A 359 16.10 -9.75 3.78
CA ALA A 359 17.04 -10.23 4.79
C ALA A 359 18.43 -10.41 4.18
N THR A 360 19.48 -10.15 4.95
CA THR A 360 20.88 -10.25 4.48
C THR A 360 21.88 -10.39 5.63
N SER A 361 23.16 -10.53 5.30
CA SER A 361 24.27 -10.49 6.25
C SER A 361 24.45 -9.10 6.89
N GLN A 362 24.91 -9.09 8.14
CA GLN A 362 25.28 -7.87 8.87
C GLN A 362 26.38 -7.06 8.16
N GLU A 363 27.21 -7.69 7.32
CA GLU A 363 28.23 -7.03 6.52
C GLU A 363 27.63 -5.94 5.62
N TYR A 364 26.45 -6.19 5.05
CA TYR A 364 25.82 -5.31 4.08
C TYR A 364 24.81 -4.33 4.68
N LYS A 365 24.77 -4.20 6.01
CA LYS A 365 23.82 -3.31 6.73
C LYS A 365 23.80 -1.86 6.24
N ARG A 366 24.91 -1.37 5.69
CA ARG A 366 25.05 0.00 5.14
C ARG A 366 24.42 0.16 3.75
N MET A 367 24.10 -0.94 3.07
CA MET A 367 23.49 -0.98 1.74
C MET A 367 22.01 -1.38 1.80
N MET A 368 21.51 -1.78 2.96
CA MET A 368 20.11 -2.18 3.16
C MET A 368 19.14 -1.06 2.74
N PRO A 369 18.12 -1.35 1.91
CA PRO A 369 17.05 -0.42 1.57
C PRO A 369 16.03 -0.30 2.71
N GLY A 370 15.42 0.87 2.83
CA GLY A 370 14.35 1.14 3.79
C GLY A 370 14.78 1.23 5.26
N ARG A 371 13.77 1.27 6.13
CA ARG A 371 13.92 1.44 7.58
C ARG A 371 14.43 0.17 8.25
N ILE A 372 15.13 0.34 9.36
CA ILE A 372 15.56 -0.74 10.24
C ILE A 372 15.33 -0.28 11.68
N ILE A 373 14.65 -1.10 12.47
CA ILE A 373 14.48 -0.88 13.90
C ILE A 373 15.66 -1.50 14.63
N GLY A 374 16.24 -0.73 15.54
CA GLY A 374 17.35 -1.15 16.39
C GLY A 374 17.06 -0.90 17.86
N VAL A 375 17.64 -1.75 18.70
CA VAL A 375 17.69 -1.58 20.15
C VAL A 375 18.76 -0.53 20.49
N SER A 376 18.40 0.38 21.38
CA SER A 376 19.22 1.46 21.93
C SER A 376 18.95 1.57 23.43
N VAL A 377 19.46 2.63 24.06
CA VAL A 377 19.13 3.00 25.44
C VAL A 377 18.57 4.43 25.51
N ASP A 378 17.68 4.69 26.47
CA ASP A 378 17.17 6.02 26.78
C ASP A 378 18.11 6.80 27.73
N SER A 379 17.71 8.03 28.10
CA SER A 379 18.50 8.87 29.02
C SER A 379 18.61 8.32 30.45
N ALA A 380 17.80 7.33 30.83
CA ALA A 380 17.85 6.64 32.11
C ALA A 380 18.58 5.28 32.02
N GLY A 381 19.15 4.93 30.86
CA GLY A 381 19.86 3.67 30.61
C GLY A 381 18.93 2.48 30.36
N LYS A 382 17.62 2.68 30.19
CA LYS A 382 16.68 1.60 29.89
C LYS A 382 16.72 1.24 28.40
N PRO A 383 16.59 -0.05 28.03
CA PRO A 383 16.44 -0.44 26.64
C PRO A 383 15.26 0.27 25.98
N ALA A 384 15.49 0.86 24.81
CA ALA A 384 14.49 1.56 24.02
C ALA A 384 14.73 1.33 22.53
N LEU A 385 13.67 1.38 21.73
CA LEU A 385 13.73 1.11 20.30
C LEU A 385 13.78 2.42 19.50
N ARG A 386 14.44 2.41 18.35
CA ARG A 386 14.42 3.52 17.39
C ARG A 386 14.69 3.05 15.97
N MET A 387 14.43 3.93 14.99
CA MET A 387 14.99 3.75 13.66
C MET A 387 16.52 3.90 13.69
N ALA A 388 17.23 2.93 13.12
CA ALA A 388 18.68 2.81 13.14
C ALA A 388 19.29 3.05 11.75
N MET A 389 20.52 3.60 11.73
CA MET A 389 21.30 3.86 10.51
C MET A 389 20.51 4.68 9.46
N GLN A 390 19.77 5.69 9.91
CA GLN A 390 18.89 6.51 9.06
C GLN A 390 19.65 7.28 7.98
N THR A 391 20.97 7.44 8.11
CA THR A 391 21.80 8.06 7.07
C THR A 391 21.75 7.32 5.74
N ARG A 392 21.30 6.06 5.68
CA ARG A 392 21.07 5.34 4.42
C ARG A 392 19.88 5.88 3.62
N GLU A 393 18.93 6.52 4.29
CA GLU A 393 17.61 6.83 3.74
C GLU A 393 17.57 8.19 3.02
N GLN A 394 16.59 8.32 2.12
CA GLN A 394 16.41 9.46 1.22
C GLN A 394 16.40 10.83 1.91
N HIS A 395 15.84 10.93 3.12
CA HIS A 395 15.68 12.20 3.83
C HIS A 395 17.01 12.78 4.34
N ILE A 396 18.08 11.98 4.39
CA ILE A 396 19.43 12.42 4.74
C ILE A 396 20.34 12.40 3.52
N ARG A 397 20.37 11.30 2.75
CA ARG A 397 21.35 11.10 1.68
C ARG A 397 20.88 11.45 0.28
N ARG A 398 19.59 11.78 0.08
CA ARG A 398 19.04 12.25 -1.21
C ARG A 398 19.42 11.29 -2.35
N ASP A 399 20.10 11.78 -3.39
CA ASP A 399 20.61 11.01 -4.55
C ASP A 399 21.57 9.87 -4.17
N LYS A 400 22.21 9.93 -3.00
CA LYS A 400 23.17 8.92 -2.50
C LYS A 400 22.54 7.93 -1.52
N ALA A 401 21.23 7.95 -1.36
CA ALA A 401 20.50 7.00 -0.53
C ALA A 401 20.60 5.58 -1.12
N THR A 402 20.34 4.57 -0.29
CA THR A 402 20.34 3.17 -0.75
C THR A 402 19.14 2.83 -1.63
N SER A 403 18.04 3.58 -1.48
CA SER A 403 16.78 3.46 -2.23
C SER A 403 16.01 4.78 -2.12
N ASN A 404 15.05 5.00 -3.03
CA ASN A 404 14.10 6.10 -2.95
C ASN A 404 12.93 5.84 -1.99
N ILE A 405 12.81 4.63 -1.43
CA ILE A 405 11.67 4.27 -0.56
C ILE A 405 11.53 5.21 0.65
N CYS A 406 10.30 5.65 0.89
CA CYS A 406 9.92 6.47 2.04
C CYS A 406 8.75 5.83 2.80
N THR A 407 7.51 5.97 2.32
CA THR A 407 6.40 5.12 2.78
C THR A 407 6.68 3.68 2.39
N ALA A 408 6.49 2.73 3.31
CA ALA A 408 6.66 1.29 3.06
C ALA A 408 5.33 0.58 3.38
N GLN A 409 5.34 -0.52 4.14
CA GLN A 409 4.16 -1.33 4.44
C GLN A 409 4.08 -1.68 5.94
N ALA A 410 4.32 -0.68 6.81
CA ALA A 410 4.50 -0.89 8.25
C ALA A 410 3.30 -1.53 8.96
N LEU A 411 2.07 -1.11 8.67
CA LEU A 411 0.86 -1.70 9.26
C LEU A 411 0.75 -3.19 8.95
N LEU A 412 1.09 -3.59 7.73
CA LEU A 412 0.97 -4.96 7.25
C LEU A 412 2.12 -5.82 7.76
N ALA A 413 3.30 -5.24 7.95
CA ALA A 413 4.41 -5.87 8.66
C ALA A 413 4.03 -6.15 10.12
N ASN A 414 3.31 -5.22 10.78
CA ASN A 414 2.80 -5.43 12.12
C ASN A 414 1.74 -6.54 12.17
N MET A 415 0.82 -6.60 11.20
CA MET A 415 -0.14 -7.71 11.11
C MET A 415 0.57 -9.07 10.96
N ALA A 416 1.54 -9.18 10.06
CA ALA A 416 2.31 -10.41 9.85
C ALA A 416 3.13 -10.81 11.08
N ALA A 417 3.73 -9.84 11.79
CA ALA A 417 4.41 -10.10 13.04
C ALA A 417 3.46 -10.63 14.12
N MET A 418 2.25 -10.06 14.22
CA MET A 418 1.25 -10.49 15.20
C MET A 418 0.65 -11.86 14.84
N TYR A 419 0.56 -12.20 13.55
CA TYR A 419 0.21 -13.54 13.10
C TYR A 419 1.24 -14.57 13.62
N ALA A 420 2.53 -14.29 13.43
CA ALA A 420 3.59 -15.16 13.95
C ALA A 420 3.64 -15.21 15.49
N VAL A 421 3.36 -14.09 16.18
CA VAL A 421 3.24 -14.06 17.66
C VAL A 421 2.07 -14.91 18.13
N TYR A 422 0.94 -14.88 17.42
CA TYR A 422 -0.26 -15.61 17.80
C TYR A 422 -0.13 -17.12 17.62
N HIS A 423 0.42 -17.54 16.47
CA HIS A 423 0.57 -18.95 16.15
C HIS A 423 1.81 -19.58 16.77
N GLY A 424 2.88 -18.80 16.98
CA GLY A 424 4.18 -19.32 17.39
C GLY A 424 4.80 -20.29 16.37
N PRO A 425 5.99 -20.85 16.65
CA PRO A 425 6.66 -21.76 15.73
C PRO A 425 5.85 -23.02 15.39
N GLU A 426 5.22 -23.62 16.40
CA GLU A 426 4.45 -24.87 16.25
C GLU A 426 3.13 -24.66 15.49
N GLY A 427 2.42 -23.55 15.74
CA GLY A 427 1.20 -23.23 15.00
C GLY A 427 1.48 -22.98 13.53
N LEU A 428 2.54 -22.22 13.22
CA LEU A 428 2.98 -21.98 11.84
C LEU A 428 3.40 -23.28 11.14
N LYS A 429 4.14 -24.16 11.85
CA LYS A 429 4.52 -25.49 11.33
C LYS A 429 3.29 -26.35 11.03
N THR A 430 2.31 -26.34 11.92
CA THR A 430 1.05 -27.08 11.75
C THR A 430 0.30 -26.60 10.51
N ILE A 431 0.21 -25.29 10.31
CA ILE A 431 -0.42 -24.70 9.12
C ILE A 431 0.33 -25.14 7.86
N ALA A 432 1.66 -25.03 7.84
CA ALA A 432 2.47 -25.42 6.70
C ALA A 432 2.35 -26.93 6.38
N GLN A 433 2.41 -27.80 7.39
CA GLN A 433 2.25 -29.25 7.21
C GLN A 433 0.87 -29.61 6.69
N ARG A 434 -0.18 -28.93 7.17
CA ARG A 434 -1.54 -29.13 6.66
C ARG A 434 -1.66 -28.71 5.19
N VAL A 435 -1.14 -27.54 4.83
CA VAL A 435 -1.12 -27.07 3.43
C VAL A 435 -0.35 -28.04 2.53
N HIS A 436 0.84 -28.47 2.97
CA HIS A 436 1.65 -29.47 2.27
C HIS A 436 0.91 -30.80 2.10
N GLY A 437 0.26 -31.29 3.16
CA GLY A 437 -0.52 -32.53 3.14
C GLY A 437 -1.70 -32.49 2.17
N LEU A 438 -2.40 -31.36 2.06
CA LEU A 438 -3.46 -31.18 1.05
C LEU A 438 -2.91 -31.21 -0.38
N ALA A 439 -1.80 -30.51 -0.63
CA ALA A 439 -1.14 -30.54 -1.94
C ALA A 439 -0.64 -31.95 -2.30
N GLY A 440 -0.08 -32.68 -1.32
CA GLY A 440 0.34 -34.08 -1.48
C GLY A 440 -0.83 -35.02 -1.74
N THR A 441 -1.95 -34.84 -1.03
CA THR A 441 -3.19 -35.61 -1.23
C THR A 441 -3.75 -35.37 -2.63
N PHE A 442 -3.77 -34.12 -3.08
CA PHE A 442 -4.15 -33.79 -4.45
C PHE A 442 -3.24 -34.48 -5.47
N ALA A 443 -1.93 -34.39 -5.31
CA ALA A 443 -0.96 -35.03 -6.19
C ALA A 443 -1.13 -36.56 -6.25
N ALA A 444 -1.36 -37.21 -5.11
CA ALA A 444 -1.61 -38.65 -5.02
C ALA A 444 -2.92 -39.05 -5.73
N GLY A 445 -4.00 -38.30 -5.52
CA GLY A 445 -5.27 -38.54 -6.19
C GLY A 445 -5.19 -38.35 -7.70
N LEU A 446 -4.47 -37.33 -8.19
CA LEU A 446 -4.24 -37.16 -9.64
C LEU A 446 -3.46 -38.34 -10.25
N LYS A 447 -2.44 -38.85 -9.56
CA LYS A 447 -1.72 -40.06 -9.98
C LYS A 447 -2.65 -41.28 -10.05
N LYS A 448 -3.56 -41.43 -9.07
CA LYS A 448 -4.56 -42.51 -9.02
C LYS A 448 -5.61 -42.40 -10.15
N LEU A 449 -6.03 -41.20 -10.53
CA LEU A 449 -6.92 -40.97 -11.68
C LEU A 449 -6.26 -41.33 -13.02
N GLY A 450 -4.94 -41.09 -13.12
CA GLY A 450 -4.16 -41.34 -14.33
C GLY A 450 -4.67 -40.54 -15.54
N THR A 451 -5.28 -39.37 -15.32
CA THR A 451 -5.79 -38.48 -16.37
C THR A 451 -4.77 -37.44 -16.79
N VAL A 452 -3.82 -37.15 -15.90
CA VAL A 452 -2.78 -36.12 -16.04
C VAL A 452 -1.47 -36.63 -15.47
N GLU A 453 -0.36 -36.00 -15.83
CA GLU A 453 0.98 -36.28 -15.30
C GLU A 453 1.33 -35.23 -14.25
N VAL A 454 1.64 -35.67 -13.02
CA VAL A 454 2.07 -34.80 -11.92
C VAL A 454 3.60 -34.72 -11.89
N GLN A 455 4.16 -33.55 -11.57
CA GLN A 455 5.61 -33.39 -11.46
C GLN A 455 6.26 -34.44 -10.53
N SER A 456 7.49 -34.82 -10.86
CA SER A 456 8.31 -35.72 -10.03
C SER A 456 9.13 -34.98 -8.98
N LEU A 457 9.41 -33.69 -9.20
CA LEU A 457 10.21 -32.88 -8.27
C LEU A 457 9.44 -32.65 -6.96
N PRO A 458 10.14 -32.56 -5.81
CA PRO A 458 9.54 -32.15 -4.55
C PRO A 458 8.86 -30.79 -4.67
N PHE A 459 7.80 -30.58 -3.89
CA PHE A 459 7.07 -29.32 -3.80
C PHE A 459 6.61 -29.06 -2.37
N PHE A 460 6.30 -27.80 -2.06
CA PHE A 460 5.65 -27.44 -0.80
C PHE A 460 4.13 -27.45 -0.97
N ASP A 461 3.55 -26.43 -1.57
CA ASP A 461 2.10 -26.25 -1.70
C ASP A 461 1.62 -26.16 -3.14
N THR A 462 2.53 -26.15 -4.11
CA THR A 462 2.19 -25.88 -5.51
C THR A 462 2.52 -27.11 -6.35
N VAL A 463 1.50 -27.66 -7.00
CA VAL A 463 1.61 -28.88 -7.80
C VAL A 463 1.56 -28.52 -9.28
N LYS A 464 2.65 -28.77 -10.02
CA LYS A 464 2.64 -28.72 -11.49
C LYS A 464 2.05 -30.00 -12.07
N VAL A 465 1.14 -29.80 -13.01
CA VAL A 465 0.39 -30.84 -13.70
C VAL A 465 0.52 -30.64 -15.21
N LYS A 466 0.94 -31.69 -15.92
CA LYS A 466 0.90 -31.76 -17.37
C LYS A 466 -0.36 -32.49 -17.83
N CYS A 467 -1.04 -31.90 -18.80
CA CYS A 467 -2.28 -32.42 -19.37
C CYS A 467 -2.34 -32.16 -20.89
N ARG A 468 -3.30 -32.80 -21.56
CA ARG A 468 -3.46 -32.67 -23.02
C ARG A 468 -4.14 -31.36 -23.43
N ASP A 469 -5.06 -30.87 -22.61
CA ASP A 469 -5.88 -29.69 -22.89
C ASP A 469 -6.15 -28.91 -21.60
N THR A 470 -5.37 -27.84 -21.40
CA THR A 470 -5.53 -26.96 -20.22
C THR A 470 -6.84 -26.19 -20.24
N LYS A 471 -7.41 -25.91 -21.42
CA LYS A 471 -8.67 -25.14 -21.55
C LYS A 471 -9.86 -25.94 -21.07
N ALA A 472 -9.90 -27.25 -21.37
CA ALA A 472 -10.96 -28.13 -20.88
C ALA A 472 -11.00 -28.16 -19.34
N ILE A 473 -9.83 -28.31 -18.70
CA ILE A 473 -9.71 -28.31 -17.23
C ILE A 473 -10.05 -26.93 -16.66
N ALA A 474 -9.55 -25.84 -17.26
CA ALA A 474 -9.87 -24.47 -16.84
C ALA A 474 -11.38 -24.19 -16.88
N ASN A 475 -12.06 -24.64 -17.94
CA ASN A 475 -13.52 -24.49 -18.06
C ASN A 475 -14.28 -25.32 -17.01
N ALA A 476 -13.80 -26.52 -16.67
CA ALA A 476 -14.36 -27.33 -15.59
C ALA A 476 -14.14 -26.67 -14.21
N ALA A 477 -12.96 -26.11 -13.97
CA ALA A 477 -12.64 -25.35 -12.76
C ALA A 477 -13.54 -24.12 -12.62
N TYR A 478 -13.71 -23.33 -13.69
CA TYR A 478 -14.55 -22.14 -13.69
C TYR A 478 -16.02 -22.47 -13.34
N LYS A 479 -16.57 -23.56 -13.88
CA LYS A 479 -17.93 -24.04 -13.54
C LYS A 479 -18.08 -24.38 -12.05
N ASN A 480 -16.99 -24.78 -11.40
CA ASN A 480 -16.91 -25.06 -9.97
C ASN A 480 -16.47 -23.84 -9.13
N LYS A 481 -16.42 -22.65 -9.73
CA LYS A 481 -15.96 -21.41 -9.07
C LYS A 481 -14.52 -21.48 -8.55
N ILE A 482 -13.66 -22.14 -9.32
CA ILE A 482 -12.24 -22.34 -9.03
C ILE A 482 -11.38 -21.64 -10.10
N ASN A 483 -10.34 -20.92 -9.66
CA ASN A 483 -9.28 -20.41 -10.54
C ASN A 483 -8.01 -21.27 -10.41
N LEU A 484 -7.40 -21.60 -11.55
CA LEU A 484 -6.14 -22.31 -11.65
C LEU A 484 -5.13 -21.45 -12.43
N ARG A 485 -3.82 -21.66 -12.22
CA ARG A 485 -2.82 -21.02 -13.08
C ARG A 485 -2.60 -21.85 -14.33
N ILE A 486 -2.93 -21.27 -15.48
CA ILE A 486 -2.60 -21.83 -16.79
C ILE A 486 -1.23 -21.30 -17.19
N VAL A 487 -0.21 -22.16 -17.21
CA VAL A 487 1.17 -21.77 -17.57
C VAL A 487 1.32 -21.74 -19.09
N ASP A 488 0.81 -22.77 -19.76
CA ASP A 488 0.81 -22.90 -21.22
C ASP A 488 -0.35 -23.81 -21.69
N ASN A 489 -0.32 -24.28 -22.93
CA ASN A 489 -1.37 -25.14 -23.51
C ASN A 489 -1.47 -26.54 -22.88
N ASN A 490 -0.45 -26.96 -22.13
CA ASN A 490 -0.30 -28.30 -21.58
C ASN A 490 0.03 -28.32 -20.08
N THR A 491 0.37 -27.18 -19.48
CA THR A 491 0.82 -27.08 -18.09
C THR A 491 -0.13 -26.23 -17.25
N ILE A 492 -0.56 -26.79 -16.12
CA ILE A 492 -1.31 -26.10 -15.05
C ILE A 492 -0.52 -26.22 -13.75
N THR A 493 -0.54 -25.18 -12.91
CA THR A 493 -0.12 -25.31 -11.52
C THR A 493 -1.30 -25.03 -10.59
N VAL A 494 -1.34 -25.75 -9.48
CA VAL A 494 -2.37 -25.63 -8.44
C VAL A 494 -1.69 -25.36 -7.10
N SER A 495 -1.84 -24.14 -6.59
CA SER A 495 -1.22 -23.69 -5.34
C SER A 495 -2.20 -23.74 -4.18
N PHE A 496 -1.92 -24.57 -3.19
CA PHE A 496 -2.74 -24.78 -2.00
C PHE A 496 -2.40 -23.76 -0.92
N ASP A 497 -3.39 -23.45 -0.07
CA ASP A 497 -3.23 -22.47 0.98
C ASP A 497 -3.98 -22.83 2.26
N GLU A 498 -3.81 -22.01 3.29
CA GLU A 498 -4.36 -22.23 4.63
C GLU A 498 -5.88 -22.44 4.62
N THR A 499 -6.58 -21.83 3.66
CA THR A 499 -8.04 -21.83 3.57
C THR A 499 -8.62 -23.03 2.83
N THR A 500 -7.75 -23.86 2.24
CA THR A 500 -8.18 -25.03 1.46
C THR A 500 -8.70 -26.13 2.38
N THR A 501 -9.86 -26.71 2.06
CA THR A 501 -10.46 -27.83 2.82
C THR A 501 -10.34 -29.17 2.07
N LEU A 502 -10.71 -30.28 2.70
CA LEU A 502 -10.74 -31.59 2.02
C LEU A 502 -11.77 -31.62 0.89
N GLU A 503 -12.93 -31.00 1.09
CA GLU A 503 -13.98 -30.89 0.08
C GLU A 503 -13.54 -30.06 -1.13
N ASP A 504 -12.69 -29.05 -0.89
CA ASP A 504 -12.06 -28.29 -1.96
C ASP A 504 -11.13 -29.20 -2.80
N VAL A 505 -10.39 -30.11 -2.16
CA VAL A 505 -9.55 -31.11 -2.87
C VAL A 505 -10.41 -32.11 -3.64
N ASP A 506 -11.53 -32.55 -3.08
CA ASP A 506 -12.47 -33.44 -3.78
C ASP A 506 -13.02 -32.80 -5.06
N LYS A 507 -13.42 -31.53 -5.01
CA LYS A 507 -13.81 -30.77 -6.21
C LYS A 507 -12.68 -30.66 -7.22
N LEU A 508 -11.44 -30.49 -6.76
CA LEU A 508 -10.29 -30.49 -7.66
C LEU A 508 -10.11 -31.86 -8.33
N PHE A 509 -10.35 -32.99 -7.65
CA PHE A 509 -10.35 -34.29 -8.32
C PHE A 509 -11.40 -34.36 -9.43
N GLU A 510 -12.62 -33.89 -9.18
CA GLU A 510 -13.68 -33.85 -10.20
C GLU A 510 -13.29 -32.98 -11.41
N VAL A 511 -12.69 -31.81 -11.16
CA VAL A 511 -12.20 -30.88 -12.20
C VAL A 511 -11.15 -31.56 -13.09
N PHE A 512 -10.27 -32.39 -12.52
CA PHE A 512 -9.20 -33.07 -13.24
C PHE A 512 -9.56 -34.50 -13.70
N ALA A 513 -10.76 -35.00 -13.39
CA ALA A 513 -11.17 -36.37 -13.71
C ALA A 513 -11.41 -36.63 -15.20
N GLY A 514 -11.62 -35.57 -16.00
CA GLY A 514 -11.80 -35.70 -17.45
C GLY A 514 -12.96 -36.62 -17.84
N GLY A 515 -14.03 -36.66 -17.03
CA GLY A 515 -15.19 -37.52 -17.23
C GLY A 515 -15.05 -38.95 -16.66
N LYS A 516 -13.89 -39.32 -16.08
CA LYS A 516 -13.78 -40.54 -15.29
C LYS A 516 -14.52 -40.38 -13.95
N PRO A 517 -15.14 -41.44 -13.40
CA PRO A 517 -15.66 -41.39 -12.04
C PRO A 517 -14.50 -41.27 -11.03
N VAL A 518 -14.65 -40.37 -10.06
CA VAL A 518 -13.75 -40.28 -8.90
C VAL A 518 -14.27 -41.25 -7.84
N THR A 519 -13.53 -42.34 -7.57
CA THR A 519 -13.98 -43.43 -6.67
C THR A 519 -13.37 -43.37 -5.28
N PHE A 520 -12.82 -42.22 -4.90
CA PHE A 520 -12.13 -41.98 -3.64
C PHE A 520 -12.33 -40.52 -3.22
N THR A 521 -12.07 -40.21 -1.96
CA THR A 521 -12.06 -38.84 -1.43
C THR A 521 -10.68 -38.45 -0.94
N ALA A 522 -10.44 -37.16 -0.77
CA ALA A 522 -9.24 -36.61 -0.15
C ALA A 522 -9.04 -37.18 1.25
N GLU A 523 -10.12 -37.31 2.04
CA GLU A 523 -10.09 -37.93 3.36
C GLU A 523 -9.60 -39.40 3.30
N SER A 524 -10.09 -40.18 2.33
CA SER A 524 -9.68 -41.58 2.17
C SER A 524 -8.22 -41.74 1.71
N LEU A 525 -7.69 -40.76 0.97
CA LEU A 525 -6.32 -40.80 0.44
C LEU A 525 -5.28 -40.21 1.38
N ALA A 526 -5.64 -39.23 2.21
CA ALA A 526 -4.69 -38.51 3.06
C ALA A 526 -3.81 -39.43 3.93
N PRO A 527 -4.31 -40.55 4.51
CA PRO A 527 -3.46 -41.49 5.26
C PRO A 527 -2.41 -42.22 4.42
N GLU A 528 -2.57 -42.27 3.10
CA GLU A 528 -1.62 -42.91 2.16
C GLU A 528 -0.49 -41.94 1.73
N VAL A 529 -0.58 -40.65 2.10
CA VAL A 529 0.35 -39.61 1.64
C VAL A 529 1.54 -39.51 2.58
N GLU A 530 2.73 -39.85 2.08
CA GLU A 530 4.00 -39.62 2.78
C GLU A 530 4.45 -38.16 2.64
N ASN A 531 5.35 -37.73 3.54
CA ASN A 531 5.99 -36.40 3.44
C ASN A 531 6.83 -36.34 2.15
N LEU A 532 6.50 -35.41 1.26
CA LEU A 532 7.12 -35.30 -0.06
C LEU A 532 8.39 -34.42 -0.05
N ILE A 533 8.71 -33.80 1.09
CA ILE A 533 9.95 -33.02 1.28
C ILE A 533 11.10 -33.97 1.63
N PRO A 534 12.16 -34.07 0.80
CA PRO A 534 13.32 -34.90 1.11
C PRO A 534 14.04 -34.44 2.39
N SER A 535 14.64 -35.37 3.13
CA SER A 535 15.33 -35.06 4.40
C SER A 535 16.39 -33.97 4.27
N GLY A 536 17.18 -33.95 3.19
CA GLY A 536 18.20 -32.92 2.95
C GLY A 536 17.65 -31.51 2.66
N LEU A 537 16.35 -31.40 2.42
CA LEU A 537 15.63 -30.14 2.17
C LEU A 537 14.66 -29.79 3.31
N ALA A 538 14.46 -30.69 4.27
CA ALA A 538 13.62 -30.44 5.44
C ALA A 538 14.33 -29.50 6.42
N ARG A 539 13.55 -28.67 7.10
CA ARG A 539 14.06 -27.80 8.15
C ARG A 539 14.34 -28.58 9.43
N GLU A 540 15.57 -28.47 9.92
CA GLU A 540 15.97 -29.00 11.23
C GLU A 540 16.21 -27.89 12.26
N SER A 541 16.50 -26.67 11.81
CA SER A 541 16.80 -25.54 12.69
C SER A 541 15.54 -24.99 13.38
N PRO A 542 15.64 -24.60 14.67
CA PRO A 542 14.56 -23.91 15.35
C PRO A 542 14.38 -22.48 14.82
N TYR A 543 13.19 -21.92 15.03
CA TYR A 543 12.84 -20.53 14.69
C TYR A 543 11.84 -19.99 15.70
N LEU A 544 11.74 -18.66 15.78
CA LEU A 544 10.82 -17.95 16.68
C LEU A 544 11.02 -18.39 18.14
N THR A 545 12.27 -18.58 18.54
CA THR A 545 12.64 -19.03 19.89
C THR A 545 12.58 -17.91 20.92
N ASN A 546 12.51 -16.66 20.47
CA ASN A 546 12.29 -15.52 21.34
C ASN A 546 10.97 -15.68 22.11
N HIS A 547 10.99 -15.37 23.41
CA HIS A 547 9.83 -15.44 24.30
C HIS A 547 8.57 -14.78 23.70
N ILE A 548 8.71 -13.70 22.93
CA ILE A 548 7.53 -13.00 22.38
C ILE A 548 6.64 -13.88 21.49
N PHE A 549 7.22 -14.84 20.77
CA PHE A 549 6.48 -15.76 19.91
C PHE A 549 5.92 -16.97 20.67
N ASN A 550 6.11 -17.03 21.98
CA ASN A 550 5.79 -18.18 22.83
C ASN A 550 4.95 -17.79 24.06
N SER A 551 4.29 -16.63 24.05
CA SER A 551 3.60 -16.08 25.24
C SER A 551 2.24 -15.44 25.01
N HIS A 552 1.77 -15.38 23.76
CA HIS A 552 0.55 -14.66 23.39
C HIS A 552 -0.33 -15.49 22.45
N HIS A 553 -0.52 -16.78 22.77
CA HIS A 553 -1.23 -17.73 21.92
C HIS A 553 -2.74 -17.79 22.21
N THR A 554 -3.18 -17.39 23.40
CA THR A 554 -4.62 -17.22 23.64
C THR A 554 -5.09 -15.87 23.12
N GLU A 555 -6.34 -15.80 22.65
CA GLU A 555 -6.90 -14.55 22.12
C GLU A 555 -6.82 -13.41 23.14
N HIS A 556 -7.05 -13.69 24.43
CA HIS A 556 -7.02 -12.69 25.48
C HIS A 556 -5.61 -12.17 25.80
N GLU A 557 -4.59 -13.02 25.71
CA GLU A 557 -3.18 -12.60 25.86
C GLU A 557 -2.74 -11.73 24.69
N LEU A 558 -3.08 -12.13 23.47
CA LEU A 558 -2.78 -11.32 22.30
C LEU A 558 -3.51 -9.99 22.35
N LEU A 559 -4.80 -9.97 22.68
CA LEU A 559 -5.58 -8.73 22.85
C LEU A 559 -4.89 -7.77 23.84
N ARG A 560 -4.44 -8.27 24.98
CA ARG A 560 -3.70 -7.48 25.97
C ARG A 560 -2.35 -7.00 25.43
N TYR A 561 -1.64 -7.82 24.67
CA TYR A 561 -0.37 -7.43 24.05
C TYR A 561 -0.57 -6.32 23.02
N LEU A 562 -1.55 -6.45 22.12
CA LEU A 562 -1.91 -5.44 21.13
C LEU A 562 -2.28 -4.11 21.80
N HIS A 563 -3.11 -4.15 22.85
CA HIS A 563 -3.48 -2.96 23.62
C HIS A 563 -2.27 -2.32 24.33
N LYS A 564 -1.38 -3.14 24.90
CA LYS A 564 -0.14 -2.68 25.54
C LYS A 564 0.76 -1.95 24.54
N LEU A 565 0.90 -2.46 23.31
CA LEU A 565 1.67 -1.77 22.28
C LEU A 565 0.98 -0.48 21.84
N GLN A 566 -0.32 -0.53 21.54
CA GLN A 566 -1.11 0.63 21.14
C GLN A 566 -1.00 1.79 22.14
N SER A 567 -1.07 1.51 23.45
CA SER A 567 -1.01 2.54 24.51
C SER A 567 0.35 3.24 24.64
N LYS A 568 1.41 2.74 23.98
CA LYS A 568 2.72 3.41 23.89
C LYS A 568 2.83 4.38 22.73
N ASP A 569 1.84 4.42 21.84
CA ASP A 569 1.90 5.15 20.58
C ASP A 569 0.93 6.32 20.56
N LEU A 570 1.46 7.52 20.30
CA LEU A 570 0.61 8.68 20.02
C LEU A 570 0.08 8.58 18.58
N SER A 571 -1.24 8.66 18.45
CA SER A 571 -2.00 8.56 17.19
C SER A 571 -3.04 9.68 17.07
N LEU A 572 -3.76 9.78 15.94
CA LEU A 572 -4.81 10.79 15.76
C LEU A 572 -6.02 10.59 16.69
N CYS A 573 -6.12 9.43 17.36
CA CYS A 573 -7.10 9.23 18.43
C CYS A 573 -6.82 10.09 19.68
N HIS A 574 -5.63 10.66 19.79
CA HIS A 574 -5.18 11.39 20.98
C HIS A 574 -5.18 12.90 20.75
N SER A 575 -4.57 13.35 19.65
CA SER A 575 -4.35 14.77 19.36
C SER A 575 -4.00 14.98 17.89
N MET A 576 -4.01 16.24 17.46
CA MET A 576 -3.38 16.64 16.19
C MET A 576 -1.91 16.21 16.14
N ILE A 577 -1.48 15.66 15.01
CA ILE A 577 -0.08 15.36 14.69
C ILE A 577 0.32 16.26 13.51
N PRO A 578 0.83 17.49 13.74
CA PRO A 578 1.03 18.49 12.69
C PRO A 578 2.35 18.29 11.92
N LEU A 579 2.52 17.11 11.31
CA LEU A 579 3.69 16.80 10.49
C LEU A 579 3.56 17.45 9.11
N GLY A 580 4.39 18.48 8.86
CA GLY A 580 4.53 19.09 7.54
C GLY A 580 4.83 18.05 6.45
N SER A 581 4.31 18.28 5.24
CA SER A 581 4.41 17.36 4.09
C SER A 581 3.76 15.97 4.30
N CYS A 582 3.06 15.73 5.41
CA CYS A 582 2.40 14.43 5.69
C CYS A 582 0.87 14.48 5.63
N THR A 583 0.25 15.65 5.74
CA THR A 583 -1.22 15.83 5.68
C THR A 583 -1.95 14.84 6.59
N MET A 584 -1.73 14.95 7.90
CA MET A 584 -2.37 14.09 8.91
C MET A 584 -3.85 14.47 9.10
N LYS A 585 -4.66 14.24 8.07
CA LYS A 585 -6.11 14.50 8.03
C LYS A 585 -6.91 13.32 8.61
N LEU A 586 -8.23 13.48 8.67
CA LEU A 586 -9.14 12.42 9.08
C LEU A 586 -9.03 11.22 8.12
N ASN A 587 -8.87 10.02 8.69
CA ASN A 587 -9.14 8.75 8.03
C ASN A 587 -10.50 8.27 8.54
N ALA A 588 -11.58 8.57 7.83
CA ALA A 588 -12.92 8.39 8.36
C ALA A 588 -13.31 6.91 8.41
N THR A 589 -14.08 6.53 9.43
CA THR A 589 -14.54 5.15 9.62
C THR A 589 -15.32 4.65 8.40
N THR A 590 -16.15 5.50 7.82
CA THR A 590 -16.93 5.22 6.60
C THR A 590 -16.03 4.86 5.41
N GLU A 591 -14.85 5.48 5.30
CA GLU A 591 -13.84 5.19 4.28
C GLU A 591 -13.08 3.88 4.56
N MET A 592 -12.88 3.57 5.84
CA MET A 592 -12.15 2.38 6.28
C MET A 592 -12.99 1.10 6.27
N MET A 593 -14.32 1.19 6.42
CA MET A 593 -15.20 0.01 6.50
C MET A 593 -15.11 -0.92 5.28
N PRO A 594 -15.20 -0.44 4.01
CA PRO A 594 -15.16 -1.32 2.85
C PRO A 594 -13.83 -2.03 2.66
N VAL A 595 -12.76 -1.46 3.22
CA VAL A 595 -11.43 -2.05 3.12
C VAL A 595 -11.52 -3.49 3.56
N THR A 596 -12.16 -3.83 4.69
CA THR A 596 -12.24 -5.22 5.23
C THR A 596 -13.32 -6.13 4.67
N TRP A 597 -14.02 -5.76 3.60
CA TRP A 597 -15.06 -6.63 3.02
C TRP A 597 -14.50 -7.75 2.12
N PRO A 598 -14.89 -9.02 2.34
CA PRO A 598 -14.39 -10.18 1.58
C PRO A 598 -14.42 -10.02 0.06
N GLU A 599 -15.44 -9.37 -0.48
CA GLU A 599 -15.61 -9.10 -1.90
C GLU A 599 -14.49 -8.23 -2.50
N PHE A 600 -13.74 -7.53 -1.65
CA PHE A 600 -12.53 -6.79 -1.99
C PHE A 600 -11.27 -7.49 -1.48
N THR A 601 -11.30 -8.11 -0.30
CA THR A 601 -10.10 -8.68 0.33
C THR A 601 -9.68 -10.03 -0.23
N ASP A 602 -10.62 -10.82 -0.72
CA ASP A 602 -10.39 -12.24 -1.02
C ASP A 602 -10.29 -12.51 -2.53
N ILE A 603 -10.21 -11.46 -3.35
CA ILE A 603 -9.94 -11.57 -4.78
C ILE A 603 -8.43 -11.70 -5.01
N HIS A 604 -8.02 -12.74 -5.73
CA HIS A 604 -6.64 -12.92 -6.17
C HIS A 604 -6.26 -11.87 -7.24
N PRO A 605 -5.09 -11.20 -7.18
CA PRO A 605 -4.71 -10.13 -8.13
C PRO A 605 -4.74 -10.52 -9.60
N PHE A 606 -4.49 -11.81 -9.88
CA PHE A 606 -4.46 -12.37 -11.23
C PHE A 606 -5.72 -13.19 -11.57
N ALA A 607 -6.79 -13.03 -10.79
CA ALA A 607 -8.10 -13.57 -11.17
C ALA A 607 -8.56 -12.98 -12.52
N PRO A 608 -9.30 -13.74 -13.34
CA PRO A 608 -9.90 -13.22 -14.57
C PRO A 608 -10.66 -11.91 -14.32
N THR A 609 -10.46 -10.91 -15.18
CA THR A 609 -10.93 -9.53 -14.94
C THR A 609 -12.45 -9.42 -14.78
N GLU A 610 -13.22 -10.33 -15.38
CA GLU A 610 -14.67 -10.40 -15.23
C GLU A 610 -15.14 -10.83 -13.84
N GLN A 611 -14.24 -11.37 -13.01
CA GLN A 611 -14.50 -11.66 -11.59
C GLN A 611 -14.26 -10.43 -10.71
N ALA A 612 -13.59 -9.40 -11.23
CA ALA A 612 -13.23 -8.18 -10.51
C ALA A 612 -13.97 -6.94 -11.09
N ALA A 613 -15.20 -7.12 -11.58
CA ALA A 613 -15.95 -6.06 -12.26
C ALA A 613 -16.20 -4.82 -11.37
N GLY A 614 -16.43 -5.02 -10.07
CA GLY A 614 -16.55 -3.94 -9.09
C GLY A 614 -15.25 -3.15 -8.95
N TYR A 615 -14.10 -3.84 -8.89
CA TYR A 615 -12.79 -3.19 -8.94
C TYR A 615 -12.58 -2.41 -10.25
N GLN A 616 -12.99 -2.94 -11.40
CA GLN A 616 -12.83 -2.25 -12.68
C GLN A 616 -13.62 -0.95 -12.77
N GLU A 617 -14.88 -0.97 -12.34
CA GLU A 617 -15.72 0.22 -12.28
C GLU A 617 -15.13 1.24 -11.30
N MET A 618 -14.65 0.78 -10.15
CA MET A 618 -14.01 1.61 -9.14
C MET A 618 -12.75 2.32 -9.67
N PHE A 619 -11.84 1.60 -10.33
CA PHE A 619 -10.63 2.18 -10.90
C PHE A 619 -10.93 3.19 -12.00
N LYS A 620 -11.96 2.92 -12.81
CA LYS A 620 -12.43 3.84 -13.84
C LYS A 620 -12.92 5.15 -13.22
N ASN A 621 -13.83 5.05 -12.24
CA ASN A 621 -14.42 6.20 -11.57
C ASN A 621 -13.34 7.04 -10.86
N LEU A 622 -12.45 6.40 -10.11
CA LEU A 622 -11.33 7.08 -9.46
C LEU A 622 -10.42 7.76 -10.49
N GLY A 623 -10.06 7.07 -11.58
CA GLY A 623 -9.24 7.62 -12.65
C GLY A 623 -9.86 8.86 -13.30
N GLU A 624 -11.18 8.86 -13.54
CA GLU A 624 -11.91 9.99 -14.15
C GLU A 624 -11.95 11.23 -13.24
N MET A 625 -12.23 11.05 -11.95
CA MET A 625 -12.17 12.14 -10.98
C MET A 625 -10.74 12.68 -10.84
N LEU A 626 -9.75 11.80 -10.72
CA LEU A 626 -8.35 12.22 -10.60
C LEU A 626 -7.87 12.98 -11.85
N CYS A 627 -8.26 12.56 -13.06
CA CYS A 627 -7.99 13.33 -14.30
C CYS A 627 -8.54 14.76 -14.19
N THR A 628 -9.77 14.91 -13.71
CA THR A 628 -10.44 16.21 -13.55
C THR A 628 -9.73 17.08 -12.52
N ILE A 629 -9.49 16.55 -11.32
CA ILE A 629 -8.81 17.25 -10.21
C ILE A 629 -7.43 17.76 -10.63
N THR A 630 -6.72 16.97 -11.43
CA THR A 630 -5.31 17.25 -11.77
C THR A 630 -5.10 17.85 -13.14
N GLY A 631 -6.12 17.94 -13.98
CA GLY A 631 -6.02 18.42 -15.37
C GLY A 631 -5.17 17.51 -16.28
N PHE A 632 -5.09 16.21 -15.98
CA PHE A 632 -4.37 15.21 -16.79
C PHE A 632 -5.32 14.38 -17.66
N ASP A 633 -4.75 13.66 -18.64
CA ASP A 633 -5.51 12.92 -19.64
C ASP A 633 -5.66 11.42 -19.32
N SER A 634 -4.77 10.88 -18.48
CA SER A 634 -4.77 9.45 -18.11
C SER A 634 -4.05 9.22 -16.79
N PHE A 635 -4.42 8.14 -16.09
CA PHE A 635 -3.81 7.73 -14.83
C PHE A 635 -3.32 6.30 -14.87
N SER A 636 -2.18 6.04 -14.23
CA SER A 636 -1.79 4.70 -13.79
C SER A 636 -1.90 4.59 -12.28
N LEU A 637 -2.67 3.61 -11.84
CA LEU A 637 -2.83 3.27 -10.42
C LEU A 637 -1.81 2.24 -9.94
N GLN A 638 -0.86 1.80 -10.76
CA GLN A 638 0.08 0.72 -10.40
C GLN A 638 1.10 1.08 -9.28
N PRO A 639 1.67 2.31 -9.21
CA PRO A 639 2.69 2.61 -8.22
C PRO A 639 2.12 2.67 -6.79
N ASN A 640 2.70 1.85 -5.91
CA ASN A 640 2.23 1.58 -4.55
C ASN A 640 2.89 2.44 -3.44
N ALA A 641 3.49 3.56 -3.81
CA ALA A 641 3.99 4.60 -2.89
C ALA A 641 4.32 5.87 -3.69
N GLY A 642 4.40 7.04 -3.02
CA GLY A 642 4.74 8.30 -3.70
C GLY A 642 6.08 8.24 -4.44
N ALA A 643 7.11 7.69 -3.78
CA ALA A 643 8.43 7.46 -4.40
C ALA A 643 8.37 6.46 -5.58
N ALA A 644 7.46 5.49 -5.58
CA ALA A 644 7.23 4.61 -6.72
C ALA A 644 6.55 5.38 -7.88
N GLY A 645 5.67 6.32 -7.57
CA GLY A 645 5.07 7.24 -8.53
C GLY A 645 6.10 8.19 -9.16
N GLU A 646 7.02 8.73 -8.38
CA GLU A 646 8.16 9.50 -8.90
C GLU A 646 9.01 8.69 -9.88
N TYR A 647 9.43 7.50 -9.47
CA TYR A 647 10.17 6.59 -10.34
C TYR A 647 9.39 6.27 -11.64
N ALA A 648 8.10 5.94 -11.52
CA ALA A 648 7.25 5.64 -12.68
C ALA A 648 7.11 6.84 -13.63
N GLY A 649 6.87 8.04 -13.10
CA GLY A 649 6.73 9.25 -13.89
C GLY A 649 8.02 9.62 -14.65
N LEU A 650 9.17 9.51 -14.00
CA LEU A 650 10.46 9.74 -14.65
C LEU A 650 10.79 8.67 -15.71
N MET A 651 10.44 7.41 -15.47
CA MET A 651 10.61 6.34 -16.47
C MET A 651 9.67 6.52 -17.67
N VAL A 652 8.45 7.04 -17.45
CA VAL A 652 7.53 7.44 -18.53
C VAL A 652 8.12 8.58 -19.36
N ILE A 653 8.69 9.60 -18.73
CA ILE A 653 9.41 10.69 -19.43
C ILE A 653 10.60 10.12 -20.24
N ARG A 654 11.39 9.24 -19.65
CA ARG A 654 12.52 8.58 -20.33
C ARG A 654 12.06 7.79 -21.55
N ALA A 655 11.01 6.98 -21.40
CA ALA A 655 10.43 6.20 -22.50
C ALA A 655 9.91 7.11 -23.63
N TYR A 656 9.30 8.25 -23.28
CA TYR A 656 8.88 9.25 -24.25
C TYR A 656 10.05 9.83 -25.04
N HIS A 657 11.12 10.28 -24.37
CA HIS A 657 12.33 10.77 -25.05
C HIS A 657 12.95 9.70 -25.96
N MET A 658 13.05 8.45 -25.49
CA MET A 658 13.54 7.33 -26.29
C MET A 658 12.69 7.08 -27.53
N SER A 659 11.37 7.22 -27.43
CA SER A 659 10.45 7.01 -28.57
C SER A 659 10.63 8.04 -29.69
N ARG A 660 11.20 9.22 -29.37
CA ARG A 660 11.49 10.29 -30.31
C ARG A 660 12.92 10.28 -30.85
N GLY A 661 13.75 9.32 -30.43
CA GLY A 661 15.17 9.24 -30.79
C GLY A 661 16.09 10.08 -29.90
N ASP A 662 15.56 10.74 -28.87
CA ASP A 662 16.31 11.59 -27.93
C ASP A 662 16.97 10.77 -26.81
N HIS A 663 17.67 9.69 -27.16
CA HIS A 663 18.26 8.75 -26.19
C HIS A 663 19.30 9.38 -25.25
N HIS A 664 19.83 10.54 -25.61
CA HIS A 664 20.85 11.27 -24.87
C HIS A 664 20.27 12.16 -23.76
N ARG A 665 18.95 12.43 -23.76
CA ARG A 665 18.31 13.27 -22.74
C ARG A 665 18.22 12.54 -21.41
N ASN A 666 19.13 12.85 -20.49
CA ASN A 666 19.22 12.24 -19.16
C ASN A 666 19.44 13.25 -18.01
N VAL A 667 19.44 14.56 -18.27
CA VAL A 667 19.60 15.57 -17.23
C VAL A 667 18.26 15.86 -16.54
N CYS A 668 18.25 15.76 -15.22
CA CYS A 668 17.12 16.12 -14.37
C CYS A 668 17.48 17.33 -13.51
N ILE A 669 16.78 18.45 -13.71
CA ILE A 669 16.92 19.63 -12.85
C ILE A 669 16.06 19.41 -11.60
N ILE A 670 16.63 19.66 -10.41
CA ILE A 670 15.93 19.48 -9.13
C ILE A 670 16.26 20.64 -8.20
N PRO A 671 15.26 21.42 -7.73
CA PRO A 671 15.48 22.42 -6.70
C PRO A 671 16.01 21.81 -5.40
N VAL A 672 16.92 22.52 -4.72
CA VAL A 672 17.47 22.06 -3.43
C VAL A 672 16.41 21.90 -2.34
N SER A 673 15.28 22.60 -2.47
CA SER A 673 14.11 22.50 -1.58
C SER A 673 13.32 21.19 -1.77
N ALA A 674 13.45 20.49 -2.90
CA ALA A 674 12.69 19.28 -3.18
C ALA A 674 12.88 18.21 -2.09
N HIS A 675 11.85 17.39 -1.89
CA HIS A 675 11.89 16.26 -0.96
C HIS A 675 13.05 15.30 -1.34
N GLY A 676 13.59 14.56 -0.36
CA GLY A 676 14.75 13.69 -0.58
C GLY A 676 14.49 12.52 -1.51
N THR A 677 13.21 12.16 -1.73
CA THR A 677 12.79 11.12 -2.69
C THR A 677 13.05 11.57 -4.13
N ASN A 678 12.83 12.83 -4.49
CA ASN A 678 12.99 13.33 -5.85
C ASN A 678 14.39 13.03 -6.43
N PRO A 679 15.51 13.46 -5.80
CA PRO A 679 16.84 13.12 -6.27
C PRO A 679 17.16 11.62 -6.15
N ALA A 680 16.62 10.90 -5.18
CA ALA A 680 16.80 9.45 -5.08
C ALA A 680 16.12 8.71 -6.25
N SER A 681 14.90 9.12 -6.63
CA SER A 681 14.12 8.60 -7.77
C SER A 681 14.80 8.93 -9.09
N ALA A 682 15.32 10.15 -9.26
CA ALA A 682 16.07 10.55 -10.45
C ALA A 682 17.38 9.76 -10.60
N ALA A 683 18.15 9.60 -9.52
CA ALA A 683 19.36 8.78 -9.51
C ALA A 683 19.05 7.32 -9.86
N MET A 684 17.96 6.79 -9.31
CA MET A 684 17.47 5.44 -9.59
C MET A 684 16.97 5.25 -11.02
N CYS A 685 16.58 6.31 -11.73
CA CYS A 685 16.27 6.29 -13.17
C CYS A 685 17.52 6.49 -14.05
N GLY A 686 18.72 6.56 -13.46
CA GLY A 686 19.97 6.80 -14.18
C GLY A 686 20.14 8.23 -14.69
N MET A 687 19.39 9.20 -14.14
CA MET A 687 19.45 10.60 -14.57
C MET A 687 20.62 11.35 -13.91
N LYS A 688 21.23 12.27 -14.66
CA LYS A 688 22.22 13.22 -14.14
C LYS A 688 21.50 14.38 -13.47
N ILE A 689 21.68 14.53 -12.17
CA ILE A 689 21.00 15.55 -11.38
C ILE A 689 21.76 16.89 -11.46
N VAL A 690 21.04 17.95 -11.80
CA VAL A 690 21.51 19.34 -11.72
C VAL A 690 20.68 20.04 -10.65
N ALA A 691 21.33 20.38 -9.53
CA ALA A 691 20.66 21.10 -8.46
C ALA A 691 20.54 22.58 -8.79
N VAL A 692 19.40 23.19 -8.47
CA VAL A 692 19.20 24.65 -8.55
C VAL A 692 18.84 25.21 -7.19
N GLY A 693 19.41 26.36 -6.85
CA GLY A 693 19.21 27.06 -5.59
C GLY A 693 17.82 27.68 -5.43
N THR A 694 17.61 28.25 -4.25
CA THR A 694 16.46 29.09 -3.94
C THR A 694 16.89 30.55 -3.83
N ASP A 695 15.98 31.49 -4.10
CA ASP A 695 16.19 32.91 -3.82
C ASP A 695 16.17 33.20 -2.30
N SER A 696 16.37 34.46 -1.91
CA SER A 696 16.36 34.86 -0.50
C SER A 696 14.99 34.74 0.19
N LYS A 697 13.91 34.54 -0.57
CA LYS A 697 12.55 34.35 -0.07
C LYS A 697 12.17 32.86 -0.01
N GLY A 698 13.04 31.98 -0.49
CA GLY A 698 12.82 30.53 -0.49
C GLY A 698 12.09 30.00 -1.72
N ASN A 699 11.90 30.81 -2.77
CA ASN A 699 11.38 30.36 -4.08
C ASN A 699 12.50 29.75 -4.92
N ILE A 700 12.17 29.00 -5.95
CA ILE A 700 13.12 28.55 -6.96
C ILE A 700 13.77 29.76 -7.64
N ASN A 701 15.10 29.75 -7.74
CA ASN A 701 15.82 30.78 -8.48
C ASN A 701 15.61 30.59 -9.99
N ILE A 702 14.62 31.30 -10.57
CA ILE A 702 14.22 31.17 -11.99
C ILE A 702 15.40 31.44 -12.94
N GLU A 703 16.25 32.43 -12.62
CA GLU A 703 17.41 32.76 -13.46
C GLU A 703 18.48 31.67 -13.44
N GLU A 704 18.71 31.05 -12.29
CA GLU A 704 19.59 29.89 -12.17
C GLU A 704 19.01 28.67 -12.89
N LEU A 705 17.70 28.44 -12.77
CA LEU A 705 16.97 27.39 -13.50
C LEU A 705 17.05 27.59 -15.01
N ARG A 706 16.88 28.83 -15.49
CA ARG A 706 17.01 29.21 -16.91
C ARG A 706 18.40 28.89 -17.43
N LYS A 707 19.45 29.32 -16.73
CA LYS A 707 20.84 29.00 -17.07
C LYS A 707 21.10 27.49 -17.07
N ALA A 708 20.57 26.77 -16.09
CA ALA A 708 20.71 25.32 -16.01
C ALA A 708 20.00 24.61 -17.18
N ALA A 709 18.80 25.05 -17.55
CA ALA A 709 18.03 24.51 -18.67
C ALA A 709 18.72 24.78 -20.01
N GLU A 710 19.17 26.01 -20.25
CA GLU A 710 19.89 26.41 -21.48
C GLU A 710 21.24 25.69 -21.61
N ALA A 711 22.02 25.62 -20.53
CA ALA A 711 23.31 24.92 -20.52
C ALA A 711 23.18 23.40 -20.74
N ASN A 712 22.01 22.82 -20.46
CA ASN A 712 21.75 21.40 -20.65
C ASN A 712 20.72 21.13 -21.76
N LYS A 713 20.37 22.11 -22.62
CA LYS A 713 19.26 22.02 -23.58
C LYS A 713 19.22 20.74 -24.41
N ASP A 714 20.38 20.28 -24.88
CA ASP A 714 20.46 19.07 -25.68
C ASP A 714 20.25 17.80 -24.83
N ASN A 715 20.65 17.80 -23.56
CA ASN A 715 20.56 16.64 -22.66
C ASN A 715 19.40 16.72 -21.65
N LEU A 716 18.62 17.81 -21.65
CA LEU A 716 17.57 18.06 -20.67
C LEU A 716 16.43 17.06 -20.84
N ALA A 717 16.23 16.22 -19.83
CA ALA A 717 15.16 15.24 -19.78
C ALA A 717 13.95 15.78 -19.00
N ALA A 718 14.20 16.27 -17.79
CA ALA A 718 13.13 16.64 -16.87
C ALA A 718 13.48 17.77 -15.90
N LEU A 719 12.46 18.44 -15.38
CA LEU A 719 12.47 19.15 -14.10
C LEU A 719 11.61 18.34 -13.12
N MET A 720 12.07 18.19 -11.87
CA MET A 720 11.20 17.80 -10.76
C MET A 720 10.92 19.01 -9.88
N VAL A 721 9.65 19.37 -9.72
CA VAL A 721 9.22 20.51 -8.88
C VAL A 721 8.10 20.06 -7.94
N THR A 722 8.05 20.64 -6.74
CA THR A 722 6.94 20.42 -5.80
C THR A 722 6.11 21.71 -5.75
N TYR A 723 4.79 21.61 -5.91
CA TYR A 723 3.91 22.78 -5.82
C TYR A 723 2.72 22.54 -4.88
N PRO A 724 2.34 23.51 -4.02
CA PRO A 724 3.24 24.56 -3.51
C PRO A 724 4.54 23.94 -2.95
N SER A 725 5.58 24.76 -2.79
CA SER A 725 6.90 24.26 -2.46
C SER A 725 6.95 23.54 -1.11
N THR A 726 8.04 22.84 -0.82
CA THR A 726 8.26 22.18 0.48
C THR A 726 8.37 23.17 1.65
N HIS A 727 8.55 24.47 1.36
CA HIS A 727 8.47 25.56 2.33
C HIS A 727 7.02 25.96 2.67
N GLY A 728 6.02 25.43 1.97
CA GLY A 728 4.61 25.77 2.15
C GLY A 728 4.21 27.09 1.48
N VAL A 729 4.90 27.48 0.41
CA VAL A 729 4.69 28.76 -0.30
C VAL A 729 4.22 28.50 -1.73
N TYR A 730 3.21 29.25 -2.16
CA TYR A 730 2.84 29.37 -3.57
C TYR A 730 3.83 30.29 -4.28
N GLU A 731 4.71 29.70 -5.09
CA GLU A 731 5.68 30.47 -5.86
C GLU A 731 4.98 31.14 -7.05
N GLU A 732 5.23 32.44 -7.25
CA GLU A 732 4.89 33.14 -8.50
C GLU A 732 5.85 32.69 -9.61
N GLY A 733 5.35 32.58 -10.86
CA GLY A 733 6.17 32.20 -12.02
C GLY A 733 6.35 30.69 -12.23
N ILE A 734 5.55 29.83 -11.60
CA ILE A 734 5.60 28.38 -11.84
C ILE A 734 5.27 28.00 -13.29
N ASP A 735 4.39 28.76 -13.95
CA ASP A 735 4.08 28.67 -15.37
C ASP A 735 5.29 29.05 -16.23
N GLU A 736 6.03 30.10 -15.86
CA GLU A 736 7.29 30.48 -16.49
C GLU A 736 8.34 29.36 -16.34
N ILE A 737 8.47 28.78 -15.15
CA ILE A 737 9.36 27.64 -14.89
C ILE A 737 9.03 26.46 -15.81
N CYS A 738 7.75 26.09 -15.92
CA CYS A 738 7.31 25.01 -16.82
C CYS A 738 7.68 25.32 -18.27
N LYS A 739 7.40 26.56 -18.71
CA LYS A 739 7.72 27.03 -20.05
C LYS A 739 9.22 26.98 -20.36
N ILE A 740 10.08 27.40 -19.45
CA ILE A 740 11.55 27.34 -19.63
C ILE A 740 12.01 25.91 -19.91
N ILE A 741 11.45 24.94 -19.18
CA ILE A 741 11.81 23.52 -19.36
C ILE A 741 11.32 22.99 -20.70
N HIS A 742 10.08 23.29 -21.08
CA HIS A 742 9.50 22.89 -22.36
C HIS A 742 10.24 23.51 -23.55
N ASP A 743 10.57 24.81 -23.50
CA ASP A 743 11.32 25.51 -24.55
C ASP A 743 12.72 24.93 -24.77
N ASN A 744 13.27 24.24 -23.77
CA ASN A 744 14.56 23.52 -23.82
C ASN A 744 14.40 22.00 -24.03
N GLY A 745 13.21 21.52 -24.40
CA GLY A 745 12.95 20.14 -24.80
C GLY A 745 12.79 19.14 -23.64
N GLY A 746 12.77 19.61 -22.40
CA GLY A 746 12.51 18.80 -21.22
C GLY A 746 11.03 18.53 -20.97
N GLN A 747 10.74 17.76 -19.93
CA GLN A 747 9.40 17.51 -19.40
C GLN A 747 9.30 17.95 -17.94
N VAL A 748 8.10 18.31 -17.49
CA VAL A 748 7.88 18.77 -16.11
C VAL A 748 7.21 17.66 -15.31
N TYR A 749 7.96 17.13 -14.35
CA TYR A 749 7.43 16.27 -13.29
C TYR A 749 7.05 17.12 -12.09
N MET A 750 5.79 17.05 -11.67
CA MET A 750 5.33 17.66 -10.43
C MET A 750 5.18 16.62 -9.32
N ASP A 751 5.78 16.90 -8.17
CA ASP A 751 5.53 16.19 -6.93
C ASP A 751 4.20 16.70 -6.34
N GLY A 752 3.18 15.85 -6.38
CA GLY A 752 1.84 16.14 -5.87
C GLY A 752 1.61 15.79 -4.40
N ALA A 753 2.67 15.60 -3.60
CA ALA A 753 2.53 15.39 -2.16
C ALA A 753 1.79 16.54 -1.45
N ASN A 754 1.86 17.75 -2.01
CA ASN A 754 1.23 18.96 -1.47
C ASN A 754 -0.12 19.30 -2.14
N MET A 755 -0.74 18.36 -2.86
CA MET A 755 -2.02 18.58 -3.54
C MET A 755 -3.17 18.98 -2.62
N ASN A 756 -3.10 18.73 -1.31
CA ASN A 756 -4.11 19.20 -0.36
C ASN A 756 -4.27 20.73 -0.32
N ALA A 757 -3.27 21.47 -0.79
CA ALA A 757 -3.39 22.92 -0.96
C ALA A 757 -4.04 23.29 -2.31
N GLN A 758 -4.02 22.41 -3.31
CA GLN A 758 -4.41 22.71 -4.69
C GLN A 758 -5.82 22.26 -5.09
N VAL A 759 -6.30 21.13 -4.56
CA VAL A 759 -7.60 20.53 -4.98
C VAL A 759 -8.70 21.58 -4.92
N GLY A 760 -9.41 21.78 -6.05
CA GLY A 760 -10.48 22.77 -6.20
C GLY A 760 -10.02 24.22 -6.45
N LEU A 761 -8.73 24.52 -6.35
CA LEU A 761 -8.17 25.87 -6.54
C LEU A 761 -7.29 25.98 -7.80
N THR A 762 -6.57 24.91 -8.12
CA THR A 762 -5.70 24.81 -9.31
C THR A 762 -5.46 23.33 -9.65
N SER A 763 -4.79 23.08 -10.77
CA SER A 763 -4.48 21.73 -11.23
C SER A 763 -3.07 21.64 -11.83
N PRO A 764 -2.25 20.64 -11.47
CA PRO A 764 -0.91 20.46 -12.05
C PRO A 764 -0.87 20.53 -13.58
N GLY A 765 -1.80 19.85 -14.24
CA GLY A 765 -1.89 19.81 -15.70
C GLY A 765 -2.32 21.15 -16.30
N PHE A 766 -3.00 22.02 -15.55
CA PHE A 766 -3.30 23.39 -15.96
C PHE A 766 -2.08 24.30 -15.81
N ILE A 767 -1.33 24.15 -14.70
CA ILE A 767 -0.09 24.89 -14.43
C ILE A 767 0.99 24.65 -15.49
N GLY A 768 1.05 23.43 -16.04
CA GLY A 768 2.01 23.05 -17.08
C GLY A 768 2.81 21.79 -16.79
N ALA A 769 2.45 21.03 -15.75
CA ALA A 769 3.08 19.72 -15.50
C ALA A 769 2.68 18.71 -16.60
N ASP A 770 3.63 17.86 -17.00
CA ASP A 770 3.40 16.76 -17.95
C ASP A 770 3.01 15.46 -17.23
N VAL A 771 3.52 15.28 -16.01
CA VAL A 771 3.26 14.13 -15.15
C VAL A 771 3.30 14.54 -13.68
N CYS A 772 2.42 13.95 -12.88
CA CYS A 772 2.39 14.16 -11.43
C CYS A 772 2.06 12.85 -10.73
N HIS A 773 2.73 12.55 -9.62
CA HIS A 773 2.22 11.54 -8.69
C HIS A 773 1.32 12.19 -7.63
N LEU A 774 0.41 11.41 -7.06
CA LEU A 774 -0.39 11.81 -5.90
C LEU A 774 -0.05 10.95 -4.70
N ASN A 775 0.05 11.53 -3.50
CA ASN A 775 0.05 10.75 -2.25
C ASN A 775 -1.38 10.56 -1.76
N LEU A 776 -1.98 9.44 -2.13
CA LEU A 776 -3.33 9.10 -1.67
C LEU A 776 -3.42 8.97 -0.12
N HIS A 777 -2.34 8.49 0.50
CA HIS A 777 -2.11 8.43 1.96
C HIS A 777 -1.74 9.75 2.63
N LYS A 778 -1.94 10.86 1.92
CA LYS A 778 -1.82 12.21 2.46
C LYS A 778 -3.09 12.98 2.10
N THR A 779 -3.24 13.32 0.82
CA THR A 779 -4.33 14.19 0.35
C THR A 779 -5.68 13.47 0.34
N PHE A 780 -5.73 12.15 0.15
CA PHE A 780 -6.97 11.43 -0.12
C PHE A 780 -7.28 10.34 0.95
N CYS A 781 -6.84 10.57 2.18
CA CYS A 781 -7.32 9.86 3.38
C CYS A 781 -6.93 8.38 3.56
N ILE A 782 -6.12 7.76 2.69
CA ILE A 782 -5.51 6.45 3.06
C ILE A 782 -4.76 6.62 4.40
N PRO A 783 -4.95 5.69 5.36
CA PRO A 783 -4.29 5.80 6.66
C PRO A 783 -2.77 5.67 6.55
N HIS A 784 -2.08 6.48 7.35
CA HIS A 784 -0.62 6.54 7.42
C HIS A 784 0.05 5.24 7.92
N GLY A 785 -0.66 4.42 8.69
CA GLY A 785 -0.30 3.02 9.01
C GLY A 785 0.99 2.84 9.82
N GLY A 786 1.44 3.86 10.55
CA GLY A 786 2.73 3.86 11.23
C GLY A 786 3.94 3.96 10.28
N GLY A 787 3.72 4.29 9.00
CA GLY A 787 4.73 4.36 7.94
C GLY A 787 4.41 3.53 6.69
N GLY A 788 3.13 3.25 6.42
CA GLY A 788 2.65 2.42 5.32
C GLY A 788 1.40 1.63 5.71
N PRO A 789 0.39 1.47 4.84
CA PRO A 789 0.53 1.48 3.38
C PRO A 789 0.54 2.87 2.74
N GLY A 790 1.06 2.93 1.51
CA GLY A 790 0.97 4.09 0.64
C GLY A 790 0.39 3.72 -0.72
N MET A 791 0.06 4.76 -1.48
CA MET A 791 -0.34 4.69 -2.88
C MET A 791 0.12 5.96 -3.58
N GLY A 792 0.65 5.79 -4.80
CA GLY A 792 1.35 6.82 -5.57
C GLY A 792 0.94 6.87 -7.04
N PRO A 793 -0.36 6.90 -7.38
CA PRO A 793 -0.80 6.89 -8.77
C PRO A 793 -0.23 8.10 -9.52
N ILE A 794 0.05 7.91 -10.80
CA ILE A 794 0.57 8.97 -11.68
C ILE A 794 -0.48 9.41 -12.68
N GLY A 795 -0.75 10.72 -12.72
CA GLY A 795 -1.49 11.37 -13.79
C GLY A 795 -0.51 11.89 -14.85
N VAL A 796 -0.87 11.73 -16.13
CA VAL A 796 -0.02 12.13 -17.25
C VAL A 796 -0.79 12.85 -18.34
N LYS A 797 -0.12 13.76 -19.04
CA LYS A 797 -0.61 14.35 -20.29
C LYS A 797 -0.67 13.32 -21.41
N LYS A 798 -1.49 13.60 -22.42
CA LYS A 798 -1.84 12.70 -23.52
C LYS A 798 -0.64 12.08 -24.24
N HIS A 799 0.45 12.84 -24.44
CA HIS A 799 1.64 12.34 -25.14
C HIS A 799 2.44 11.32 -24.32
N LEU A 800 2.30 11.30 -23.00
CA LEU A 800 2.96 10.36 -22.09
C LEU A 800 2.13 9.10 -21.82
N ALA A 801 0.80 9.16 -22.00
CA ALA A 801 -0.12 8.04 -21.74
C ALA A 801 0.26 6.69 -22.40
N PRO A 802 0.80 6.64 -23.65
CA PRO A 802 1.20 5.38 -24.27
C PRO A 802 2.34 4.62 -23.55
N PHE A 803 3.09 5.31 -22.70
CA PHE A 803 4.26 4.77 -21.99
C PHE A 803 3.96 4.40 -20.53
N LEU A 804 2.73 4.60 -20.06
CA LEU A 804 2.31 4.21 -18.71
C LEU A 804 2.65 2.73 -18.43
N PRO A 805 2.91 2.37 -17.15
CA PRO A 805 3.25 1.00 -16.77
C PRO A 805 2.22 -0.03 -17.23
N SER A 806 2.73 -1.20 -17.62
CA SER A 806 1.94 -2.40 -17.94
C SER A 806 2.22 -3.51 -16.93
N HIS A 807 1.66 -4.70 -17.13
CA HIS A 807 1.89 -5.85 -16.26
C HIS A 807 1.96 -7.13 -17.10
N PRO A 808 2.89 -8.07 -16.82
CA PRO A 808 3.10 -9.26 -17.66
C PRO A 808 1.97 -10.29 -17.57
N VAL A 809 1.20 -10.30 -16.47
CA VAL A 809 0.14 -11.31 -16.22
C VAL A 809 -1.24 -10.85 -16.65
N VAL A 810 -1.59 -9.58 -16.43
CA VAL A 810 -2.92 -9.05 -16.75
C VAL A 810 -2.76 -8.02 -17.87
N SER A 811 -3.27 -8.38 -19.04
CA SER A 811 -3.27 -7.48 -20.18
C SER A 811 -4.35 -6.40 -20.02
N LYS A 812 -3.94 -5.16 -19.76
CA LYS A 812 -4.72 -3.91 -19.90
C LYS A 812 -6.13 -3.91 -19.28
N THR A 813 -6.24 -3.44 -18.05
CA THR A 813 -7.38 -2.64 -17.60
C THR A 813 -7.07 -1.17 -17.92
N ARG A 814 -7.12 -0.82 -19.21
CA ARG A 814 -6.89 0.55 -19.66
C ARG A 814 -8.09 1.41 -19.29
N THR A 815 -8.00 2.14 -18.19
CA THR A 815 -8.90 3.26 -17.95
C THR A 815 -8.57 4.36 -18.96
N ASN A 816 -9.51 4.61 -19.87
CA ASN A 816 -9.56 5.74 -20.81
C ASN A 816 -8.44 5.83 -21.86
N TRP A 817 -8.66 5.16 -23.00
CA TRP A 817 -8.04 5.55 -24.27
C TRP A 817 -9.01 6.36 -25.13
N ARG A 818 -8.86 7.69 -25.14
CA ARG A 818 -9.35 8.52 -26.25
C ARG A 818 -8.22 8.64 -27.28
N HIS A 819 -8.34 7.88 -28.38
CA HIS A 819 -7.59 7.94 -29.65
C HIS A 819 -6.26 8.75 -29.65
N THR A 820 -5.12 8.06 -29.78
CA THR A 820 -3.90 8.65 -30.36
C THR A 820 -3.60 8.03 -31.73
N SER A 821 -3.97 8.74 -32.79
CA SER A 821 -3.40 8.57 -34.13
C SER A 821 -2.08 9.34 -34.19
N GLY A 822 -0.94 8.66 -34.39
CA GLY A 822 0.32 9.36 -34.72
C GLY A 822 1.64 8.73 -34.28
N LEU A 823 1.67 7.91 -33.22
CA LEU A 823 2.91 7.29 -32.74
C LEU A 823 3.14 5.92 -33.40
N ARG A 824 4.29 5.73 -34.06
CA ARG A 824 4.71 4.42 -34.60
C ARG A 824 5.09 3.50 -33.43
N ASN A 825 4.21 2.56 -33.07
CA ASN A 825 4.43 1.47 -32.10
C ASN A 825 5.08 1.87 -30.74
N PRO A 826 4.43 2.74 -29.93
CA PRO A 826 4.90 2.96 -28.56
C PRO A 826 4.75 1.67 -27.74
N LYS A 827 5.86 1.22 -27.13
CA LYS A 827 5.85 0.11 -26.16
C LYS A 827 5.60 0.69 -24.77
N PRO A 828 4.60 0.18 -24.02
CA PRO A 828 4.41 0.55 -22.62
C PRO A 828 5.66 0.21 -21.80
N LEU A 829 5.85 0.92 -20.69
CA LEU A 829 6.83 0.53 -19.69
C LEU A 829 6.43 -0.83 -19.08
N GLY A 830 7.42 -1.62 -18.65
CA GLY A 830 7.15 -2.83 -17.86
C GLY A 830 6.57 -2.51 -16.48
N ALA A 831 6.38 -3.53 -15.66
CA ALA A 831 5.79 -3.40 -14.34
C ALA A 831 6.70 -2.61 -13.38
N ILE A 832 6.09 -1.71 -12.61
CA ILE A 832 6.72 -0.91 -11.53
C ILE A 832 6.58 -1.60 -10.17
N SER A 833 5.52 -2.40 -10.00
CA SER A 833 5.18 -3.16 -8.82
C SER A 833 4.77 -4.58 -9.21
N ALA A 834 4.81 -5.52 -8.26
CA ALA A 834 4.36 -6.89 -8.50
C ALA A 834 2.84 -7.00 -8.71
N CYS A 835 2.09 -5.95 -8.39
CA CYS A 835 0.65 -5.89 -8.50
C CYS A 835 0.22 -5.23 -9.82
N THR A 836 -0.95 -5.61 -10.32
CA THR A 836 -1.54 -5.05 -11.54
C THR A 836 -2.05 -3.63 -11.34
N VAL A 837 -2.55 -3.36 -10.14
CA VAL A 837 -2.95 -2.06 -9.62
C VAL A 837 -2.39 -1.93 -8.21
N GLY A 838 -2.00 -0.73 -7.83
CA GLY A 838 -1.73 -0.42 -6.45
C GLY A 838 -3.04 -0.43 -5.66
N LEU A 839 -3.46 -1.64 -5.27
CA LEU A 839 -4.08 -1.98 -4.00
C LEU A 839 -5.39 -1.31 -3.54
N ARG A 840 -6.11 -2.13 -2.77
CA ARG A 840 -7.22 -1.90 -1.82
C ARG A 840 -7.20 -0.58 -1.01
N ALA A 841 -6.14 0.21 -1.04
CA ALA A 841 -6.13 1.50 -0.37
C ALA A 841 -6.94 2.57 -1.16
N ASP A 842 -7.38 2.27 -2.39
CA ASP A 842 -8.27 3.17 -3.13
C ASP A 842 -9.60 3.48 -2.42
N PHE A 843 -10.06 2.63 -1.50
CA PHE A 843 -11.32 2.86 -0.77
C PHE A 843 -11.32 4.14 0.07
N GLY A 844 -10.19 4.55 0.64
CA GLY A 844 -10.06 5.81 1.38
C GLY A 844 -10.28 7.05 0.50
N ASN A 845 -9.74 6.99 -0.72
CA ASN A 845 -9.74 8.12 -1.67
C ASN A 845 -11.09 8.29 -2.34
N ILE A 846 -11.77 7.18 -2.54
CA ILE A 846 -13.07 7.10 -3.17
C ILE A 846 -14.12 7.74 -2.28
N VAL A 847 -14.08 7.52 -0.96
CA VAL A 847 -15.02 8.22 -0.06
C VAL A 847 -14.72 9.69 0.04
N HIS A 848 -13.45 10.07 0.16
CA HIS A 848 -13.11 11.49 0.23
C HIS A 848 -13.56 12.25 -1.02
N LEU A 849 -13.39 11.66 -2.21
CA LEU A 849 -13.81 12.28 -3.47
C LEU A 849 -15.29 12.12 -3.78
N TYR A 850 -15.91 11.02 -3.35
CA TYR A 850 -17.34 10.81 -3.57
C TYR A 850 -18.19 11.58 -2.58
N CYS A 851 -17.70 11.97 -1.42
CA CYS A 851 -18.47 12.61 -0.36
C CYS A 851 -18.15 14.10 -0.17
N HIS A 852 -17.28 14.68 -1.00
CA HIS A 852 -17.02 16.11 -0.98
C HIS A 852 -17.91 16.79 -2.01
N ASP A 853 -18.78 17.68 -1.55
CA ASP A 853 -19.51 18.58 -2.42
C ASP A 853 -18.47 19.47 -3.13
N GLY A 854 -18.64 19.66 -4.44
CA GLY A 854 -18.11 20.83 -5.14
C GLY A 854 -18.50 22.08 -4.32
N VAL A 855 -17.58 23.05 -4.27
CA VAL A 855 -17.69 24.23 -3.41
C VAL A 855 -19.03 24.95 -3.65
N GLU A 856 -20.06 24.69 -2.85
CA GLU A 856 -21.26 25.52 -2.84
C GLU A 856 -20.87 26.89 -2.27
N SER A 857 -20.79 27.89 -3.15
CA SER A 857 -20.88 29.29 -2.77
C SER A 857 -22.34 29.58 -2.41
N ASP A 858 -22.62 29.77 -1.12
CA ASP A 858 -23.81 30.47 -0.63
C ASP A 858 -23.47 31.94 -0.32
#